data_AF-A0A8C6L0I3-F1
#
_entry.id   AF-A0A8C6L0I3-F1
#
_cell.length_a   1.000
_cell.length_b   1.000
_cell.length_c   1.000
_cell.angle_alpha   90.00
_cell.angle_beta   90.00
_cell.angle_gamma   90.00
#
_symmetry.space_group_name_H-M   'P 1'
#
loop_
_entity.id
_entity.type
_entity.pdbx_description
1 polymer ?
#
loop_
_entity_poly.entity_id
_entity_poly.type
_entity_poly.pdbx_seq_one_letter_code
_entity_poly.pdbx_strand_id
1 'polypeptide(L)'
;MPKSLKHSLEAGLGFIDFLGDRISNKSKQQLREIYNNEFRNREGGKHPNFSNVLYALFKFNIVVTKKGRFYRTANPPVRVKQQGASLQQQQPHNQRNGGQKTHARGTPPALTSRKERAAELLMMVKTSRKRMTADKEGIVITSDPEAVDGKVHVSVTLQQPFVVTFHIENKGTDFIHFTNYTVLDRIRIFTFKDERRVTKASPLFLCPGERYDVVAHCTLKHYGYFPATIFFEFQLDRPEPMTVCVIREINAVVQTTLAAELGPVAPYKPFRVIRSKPAFSQIVEGVPPPSSAVQQMQTVIKLGNYKCPHHIKELAKQRVDPKDLSPSAKQNFAPVMKLLGSSLDMKNYARRFHLLLHLEEAQMEVDIQNYDLHNQTMTQDPTNKNLLVIKVPGVAENRPSVLRGDCLKVTRCDDKSIVYKGLVHKVELDRVKLGFSKKLLECFITNMKFDVEFTLNKLTLNLQHRAVDLAEKHQLRAVLFPSGAAVSSVSLPELRMFNRQLEKNPEQSRAVRQIVAGSSKPAPYIIFGPPGTGKTVTVVEAIIQVNRTDPSAHILACAPSNTAADLLCERLRVHMNSHQLYRMYASSLNPSSILKTLLKHCNWDEKQDCFVFPEKEVLMKYKVIVTTLYTAGRLVTGGVRCGHFTHVFVDEAGQAEEPQCLIAVAGLLCAEKGQLVLAGDHKQLGPIIRSSLAMQRGYGLSLLERLMQQELYTGLESFYVTKLLQNYRSHEAILKVPNEEFYNKELQVLADKMERETYCQWEALPKKGFPVIFHGVLGKDEREANSPSFFNVSEIDVLMMYLQKLKETQGKKGLPKLSTKDIGIITPYRKQVEKIKKALKSVKTLSQWDLKELKVGSVEEFQGQERKIIMVSTVRSSSNHIKMDKEFNIGFLSNEKRFNVALTRAKSLLIVVGNPVILRKDPVWKKFITYCVDMKGYVGFDLKDAEEEEDVFVAKLASLRIINSECPEDDASNFLQFGDPKR
;
A
#
# COMPACT_ATOMS: atom_id res chain seq x y z
N MET A 1 -21.54 31.96 -28.11
CA MET A 1 -21.24 33.05 -29.06
C MET A 1 -22.04 32.81 -30.35
N PRO A 2 -22.71 33.80 -30.95
CA PRO A 2 -23.49 33.61 -32.18
C PRO A 2 -22.63 33.08 -33.33
N LYS A 3 -23.13 32.15 -34.16
CA LYS A 3 -22.35 31.52 -35.26
C LYS A 3 -21.78 32.56 -36.24
N SER A 4 -22.53 33.62 -36.55
CA SER A 4 -22.07 34.69 -37.45
C SER A 4 -20.90 35.50 -36.87
N LEU A 5 -20.94 35.80 -35.57
CA LEU A 5 -19.89 36.56 -34.89
C LEU A 5 -18.60 35.73 -34.73
N LYS A 6 -18.73 34.41 -34.53
CA LYS A 6 -17.60 33.48 -34.48
C LYS A 6 -16.89 33.40 -35.84
N HIS A 7 -17.65 33.27 -36.92
CA HIS A 7 -17.11 33.25 -38.28
C HIS A 7 -16.43 34.58 -38.67
N SER A 8 -17.00 35.72 -38.27
CA SER A 8 -16.35 37.04 -38.46
C SER A 8 -15.09 37.24 -37.61
N LEU A 9 -15.03 36.64 -36.42
CA LEU A 9 -13.84 36.67 -35.58
C LEU A 9 -12.71 35.81 -36.16
N GLU A 10 -13.02 34.60 -36.64
CA GLU A 10 -12.04 33.70 -37.27
C GLU A 10 -11.47 34.31 -38.56
N ALA A 11 -12.33 34.83 -39.44
CA ALA A 11 -11.88 35.58 -40.62
C ALA A 11 -11.07 36.83 -40.26
N GLY A 12 -11.41 37.48 -39.13
CA GLY A 12 -10.66 38.61 -38.61
C GLY A 12 -9.27 38.25 -38.12
N LEU A 13 -9.14 37.18 -37.34
CA LEU A 13 -7.84 36.70 -36.85
C LEU A 13 -6.92 36.33 -38.01
N GLY A 14 -7.44 35.60 -39.01
CA GLY A 14 -6.69 35.30 -40.23
C GLY A 14 -6.26 36.57 -40.99
N PHE A 15 -7.11 37.60 -41.03
CA PHE A 15 -6.74 38.88 -41.65
C PHE A 15 -5.65 39.63 -40.86
N ILE A 16 -5.67 39.58 -39.53
CA ILE A 16 -4.63 40.17 -38.68
C ILE A 16 -3.29 39.46 -38.88
N ASP A 17 -3.30 38.14 -38.95
CA ASP A 17 -2.09 37.36 -39.18
C ASP A 17 -1.55 37.56 -40.61
N PHE A 18 -2.43 37.71 -41.61
CA PHE A 18 -2.06 38.09 -42.97
C PHE A 18 -1.39 39.48 -43.04
N LEU A 19 -1.85 40.44 -42.24
CA LEU A 19 -1.25 41.77 -42.17
C LEU A 19 0.07 41.78 -41.39
N GLY A 20 0.25 40.88 -40.41
CA GLY A 20 1.43 40.87 -39.53
C GLY A 20 1.68 42.24 -38.89
N ASP A 21 2.90 42.76 -39.03
CA ASP A 21 3.28 44.08 -38.50
C ASP A 21 2.71 45.26 -39.31
N ARG A 22 2.16 45.02 -40.52
CA ARG A 22 1.62 46.07 -41.41
C ARG A 22 0.34 46.73 -40.89
N ILE A 23 -0.25 46.21 -39.81
CA ILE A 23 -1.50 46.75 -39.25
C ILE A 23 -1.28 48.06 -38.52
N SER A 24 -0.17 48.16 -37.79
CA SER A 24 0.21 49.34 -37.03
C SER A 24 0.42 50.47 -38.03
N ASN A 25 -0.37 51.54 -37.88
CA ASN A 25 -0.28 52.78 -38.68
C ASN A 25 -1.14 52.89 -39.96
N LYS A 26 -2.10 51.97 -40.23
CA LYS A 26 -3.04 52.10 -41.36
C LYS A 26 -4.38 52.71 -40.99
N SER A 27 -5.03 53.40 -41.93
CA SER A 27 -6.39 53.95 -41.78
C SER A 27 -7.47 52.88 -42.05
N LYS A 28 -8.71 53.13 -41.61
CA LYS A 28 -9.85 52.21 -41.82
C LYS A 28 -10.08 51.91 -43.30
N GLN A 29 -9.90 52.92 -44.15
CA GLN A 29 -10.11 52.81 -45.59
C GLN A 29 -9.04 51.95 -46.26
N GLN A 30 -7.77 52.15 -45.88
CA GLN A 30 -6.65 51.33 -46.35
C GLN A 30 -6.81 49.86 -45.94
N LEU A 31 -7.23 49.59 -44.71
CA LEU A 31 -7.47 48.21 -44.25
C LEU A 31 -8.66 47.56 -44.97
N ARG A 32 -9.69 48.35 -45.31
CA ARG A 32 -10.84 47.87 -46.08
C ARG A 32 -10.46 47.49 -47.51
N GLU A 33 -9.61 48.28 -48.15
CA GLU A 33 -9.09 48.01 -49.49
C GLU A 33 -8.23 46.74 -49.50
N ILE A 34 -7.27 46.63 -48.58
CA ILE A 34 -6.43 45.43 -48.44
C ILE A 34 -7.29 44.20 -48.14
N TYR A 35 -8.28 44.32 -47.27
CA TYR A 35 -9.18 43.21 -46.97
C TYR A 35 -9.94 42.74 -48.23
N ASN A 36 -10.59 43.65 -48.96
CA ASN A 36 -11.43 43.25 -50.08
C ASN A 36 -10.62 42.83 -51.32
N ASN A 37 -9.46 43.44 -51.56
CA ASN A 37 -8.68 43.22 -52.79
C ASN A 37 -7.64 42.11 -52.61
N GLU A 38 -7.01 41.99 -51.44
CA GLU A 38 -5.86 41.09 -51.24
C GLU A 38 -6.18 39.86 -50.37
N PHE A 39 -7.15 39.95 -49.46
CA PHE A 39 -7.42 38.89 -48.48
C PHE A 39 -8.71 38.11 -48.76
N ARG A 40 -9.82 38.80 -49.02
CA ARG A 40 -11.18 38.23 -49.08
C ARG A 40 -11.35 37.14 -50.14
N ASN A 41 -10.51 37.12 -51.18
CA ASN A 41 -10.63 36.19 -52.30
C ASN A 41 -9.54 35.10 -52.33
N ARG A 42 -8.64 35.02 -51.33
CA ARG A 42 -7.47 34.11 -51.39
C ARG A 42 -7.79 32.63 -51.20
N GLU A 43 -8.84 32.27 -50.47
CA GLU A 43 -9.04 30.88 -50.01
C GLU A 43 -10.36 30.23 -50.47
N GLY A 44 -11.00 30.76 -51.52
CA GLY A 44 -12.20 30.14 -52.11
C GLY A 44 -13.46 30.11 -51.22
N GLY A 45 -13.38 30.57 -49.97
CA GLY A 45 -14.50 30.67 -49.02
C GLY A 45 -15.18 32.04 -49.04
N LYS A 46 -16.51 32.08 -48.76
CA LYS A 46 -17.27 33.33 -48.59
C LYS A 46 -16.89 34.04 -47.30
N HIS A 47 -15.81 34.82 -47.31
CA HIS A 47 -15.41 35.63 -46.17
C HIS A 47 -16.44 36.77 -45.89
N PRO A 48 -16.73 37.06 -44.60
CA PRO A 48 -17.66 38.12 -44.20
C PRO A 48 -17.23 39.50 -44.71
N ASN A 49 -18.15 40.47 -44.72
CA ASN A 49 -17.80 41.83 -45.09
C ASN A 49 -16.81 42.45 -44.07
N PHE A 50 -16.00 43.40 -44.53
CA PHE A 50 -14.97 44.03 -43.69
C PHE A 50 -15.55 44.67 -42.42
N SER A 51 -16.76 45.25 -42.50
CA SER A 51 -17.41 45.89 -41.36
C SER A 51 -17.72 44.90 -40.22
N ASN A 52 -18.18 43.70 -40.54
CA ASN A 52 -18.48 42.66 -39.54
C ASN A 52 -17.21 42.06 -38.95
N VAL A 53 -16.17 41.90 -39.77
CA VAL A 53 -14.84 41.46 -39.31
C VAL A 53 -14.23 42.48 -38.36
N LEU A 54 -14.24 43.77 -38.74
CA LEU A 54 -13.70 44.83 -37.92
C LEU A 54 -14.48 44.99 -36.62
N TYR A 55 -15.82 44.88 -36.67
CA TYR A 55 -16.67 44.87 -35.48
C TYR A 55 -16.32 43.72 -34.53
N ALA A 56 -16.10 42.50 -35.05
CA ALA A 56 -15.67 41.36 -34.24
C ALA A 56 -14.30 41.60 -33.60
N LEU A 57 -13.33 42.13 -34.35
CA LEU A 57 -11.98 42.40 -33.83
C LEU A 57 -11.97 43.44 -32.71
N PHE A 58 -12.79 44.49 -32.81
CA PHE A 58 -12.96 45.46 -31.71
C PHE A 58 -13.68 44.84 -30.51
N LYS A 59 -14.75 44.09 -30.75
CA LYS A 59 -15.56 43.49 -29.69
C LYS A 59 -14.76 42.53 -28.82
N PHE A 60 -13.74 41.88 -29.37
CA PHE A 60 -12.85 40.97 -28.65
C PHE A 60 -11.52 41.61 -28.25
N ASN A 61 -11.41 42.94 -28.31
CA ASN A 61 -10.22 43.72 -27.97
C ASN A 61 -8.94 43.21 -28.67
N ILE A 62 -9.04 42.71 -29.91
CA ILE A 62 -7.89 42.25 -30.70
C ILE A 62 -7.21 43.43 -31.41
N VAL A 63 -7.99 44.45 -31.78
CA VAL A 63 -7.51 45.69 -32.39
C VAL A 63 -8.14 46.88 -31.66
N VAL A 64 -7.36 47.94 -31.48
CA VAL A 64 -7.79 49.23 -30.92
C VAL A 64 -7.48 50.37 -31.89
N THR A 65 -8.17 51.50 -31.76
CA THR A 65 -7.93 52.69 -32.58
C THR A 65 -7.41 53.85 -31.73
N LYS A 66 -6.33 54.49 -32.19
CA LYS A 66 -5.79 55.71 -31.59
C LYS A 66 -5.59 56.75 -32.70
N LYS A 67 -6.20 57.93 -32.57
CA LYS A 67 -6.16 59.01 -33.58
C LYS A 67 -6.50 58.55 -35.03
N GLY A 68 -7.52 57.69 -35.18
CA GLY A 68 -7.97 57.20 -36.49
C GLY A 68 -7.12 56.10 -37.13
N ARG A 69 -6.04 55.64 -36.46
CA ARG A 69 -5.18 54.53 -36.89
C ARG A 69 -5.36 53.30 -36.01
N PHE A 70 -5.20 52.12 -36.61
CA PHE A 70 -5.48 50.83 -35.97
C PHE A 70 -4.18 50.20 -35.44
N TYR A 71 -4.27 49.56 -34.27
CA TYR A 71 -3.15 48.90 -33.59
C TYR A 71 -3.63 47.56 -33.03
N ARG A 72 -2.78 46.52 -33.11
CA ARG A 72 -3.05 45.23 -32.47
C ARG A 72 -2.91 45.38 -30.95
N THR A 73 -3.86 44.85 -30.18
CA THR A 73 -3.82 44.92 -28.72
C THR A 73 -2.80 43.92 -28.18
N ALA A 74 -1.88 44.38 -27.33
CA ALA A 74 -0.78 43.55 -26.81
C ALA A 74 -1.23 42.44 -25.83
N ASN A 75 -2.49 42.45 -25.35
CA ASN A 75 -3.07 41.42 -24.49
C ASN A 75 -4.61 41.45 -24.58
N PRO A 76 -5.30 40.51 -25.26
CA PRO A 76 -6.74 40.36 -25.12
C PRO A 76 -7.07 39.57 -23.83
N PRO A 77 -8.06 39.98 -23.01
CA PRO A 77 -8.46 39.24 -21.83
C PRO A 77 -9.62 38.30 -22.17
N VAL A 78 -9.42 36.99 -22.31
CA VAL A 78 -10.55 36.04 -22.31
C VAL A 78 -10.21 34.70 -21.65
N ARG A 79 -10.90 34.43 -20.54
CA ARG A 79 -11.31 33.07 -20.13
C ARG A 79 -12.41 32.59 -21.08
N VAL A 80 -12.32 31.35 -21.58
CA VAL A 80 -13.34 30.26 -21.50
C VAL A 80 -13.10 29.21 -22.60
N LYS A 81 -12.94 27.96 -22.12
CA LYS A 81 -13.16 26.61 -22.70
C LYS A 81 -13.48 26.48 -24.20
N GLN A 82 -12.81 25.52 -24.85
CA GLN A 82 -13.36 24.81 -26.01
C GLN A 82 -13.38 23.29 -25.78
N GLN A 83 -14.55 22.72 -26.04
CA GLN A 83 -14.83 21.29 -26.16
C GLN A 83 -14.18 20.72 -27.43
N GLY A 84 -13.71 19.48 -27.35
CA GLY A 84 -13.26 18.71 -28.50
C GLY A 84 -14.43 18.22 -29.36
N ALA A 85 -14.17 18.11 -30.66
CA ALA A 85 -14.79 17.14 -31.54
C ALA A 85 -13.70 16.63 -32.50
N SER A 86 -13.44 15.34 -32.38
CA SER A 86 -12.63 14.51 -33.27
C SER A 86 -13.19 14.49 -34.69
N LEU A 87 -12.34 14.61 -35.70
CA LEU A 87 -12.60 14.09 -37.05
C LEU A 87 -11.32 13.46 -37.61
N GLN A 88 -11.40 12.15 -37.82
CA GLN A 88 -10.48 11.33 -38.61
C GLN A 88 -10.36 11.95 -40.01
N GLN A 89 -9.13 12.02 -40.54
CA GLN A 89 -8.93 12.15 -41.98
C GLN A 89 -8.25 10.92 -42.55
N GLN A 90 -8.98 10.36 -43.51
CA GLN A 90 -8.67 9.22 -44.34
C GLN A 90 -7.50 9.54 -45.28
N GLN A 91 -6.73 8.50 -45.59
CA GLN A 91 -5.76 8.46 -46.67
C GLN A 91 -6.41 8.74 -48.03
N PRO A 92 -5.64 9.21 -49.01
CA PRO A 92 -5.81 8.78 -50.38
C PRO A 92 -4.59 7.98 -50.87
N HIS A 93 -4.92 6.84 -51.46
CA HIS A 93 -4.08 6.04 -52.35
C HIS A 93 -3.58 6.86 -53.55
N ASN A 94 -2.33 6.65 -53.96
CA ASN A 94 -2.00 6.44 -55.38
C ASN A 94 -0.71 5.62 -55.53
N GLN A 95 -0.73 4.72 -56.52
CA GLN A 95 0.24 3.67 -56.82
C GLN A 95 1.28 4.09 -57.87
N ARG A 96 2.48 3.44 -57.80
CA ARG A 96 3.44 3.05 -58.87
C ARG A 96 4.15 4.21 -59.62
N ASN A 97 5.46 4.20 -59.94
CA ASN A 97 6.40 3.13 -60.32
C ASN A 97 7.86 3.66 -60.32
N GLY A 98 8.85 2.77 -60.09
CA GLY A 98 10.17 2.72 -60.79
C GLY A 98 11.31 3.68 -60.44
N GLY A 99 12.47 3.13 -59.98
CA GLY A 99 13.79 3.78 -60.11
C GLY A 99 14.81 3.43 -59.01
N GLN A 100 15.83 2.63 -59.35
CA GLN A 100 17.02 2.36 -58.50
C GLN A 100 17.95 3.58 -58.42
N LYS A 101 18.54 3.85 -57.24
CA LYS A 101 20.01 3.84 -56.96
C LYS A 101 20.43 4.70 -55.74
N THR A 102 21.39 4.10 -55.02
CA THR A 102 22.54 4.68 -54.28
C THR A 102 22.37 5.38 -52.92
N HIS A 103 23.18 4.87 -51.98
CA HIS A 103 23.51 5.39 -50.66
C HIS A 103 23.98 6.85 -50.64
N ALA A 104 23.51 7.61 -49.65
CA ALA A 104 24.32 8.61 -48.96
C ALA A 104 23.84 8.75 -47.50
N ARG A 105 24.76 8.59 -46.56
CA ARG A 105 24.57 8.87 -45.13
C ARG A 105 24.21 10.34 -44.94
N GLY A 106 23.14 10.60 -44.21
CA GLY A 106 22.79 11.93 -43.70
C GLY A 106 21.75 11.79 -42.61
N THR A 107 22.20 11.64 -41.36
CA THR A 107 21.35 11.72 -40.17
C THR A 107 20.88 13.17 -39.98
N PRO A 108 19.58 13.46 -39.82
CA PRO A 108 19.14 14.69 -39.17
C PRO A 108 19.08 14.45 -37.64
N PRO A 109 19.47 15.42 -36.79
CA PRO A 109 19.36 15.28 -35.35
C PRO A 109 17.88 15.19 -34.94
N ALA A 110 17.56 14.23 -34.08
CA ALA A 110 16.22 14.06 -33.53
C ALA A 110 15.83 15.30 -32.69
N LEU A 111 14.73 15.96 -33.06
CA LEU A 111 14.07 16.96 -32.23
C LEU A 111 13.60 16.28 -30.94
N THR A 112 14.31 16.50 -29.83
CA THR A 112 13.87 16.05 -28.51
C THR A 112 12.52 16.68 -28.17
N SER A 113 11.58 15.86 -27.72
CA SER A 113 10.25 16.32 -27.33
C SER A 113 10.37 17.24 -26.10
N ARG A 114 9.48 18.24 -25.97
CA ARG A 114 9.45 19.16 -24.81
C ARG A 114 9.39 18.42 -23.46
N LYS A 115 8.80 17.22 -23.44
CA LYS A 115 8.72 16.35 -22.26
C LYS A 115 10.08 15.75 -21.88
N GLU A 116 10.85 15.29 -22.87
CA GLU A 116 12.21 14.77 -22.63
C GLU A 116 13.13 15.85 -22.08
N ARG A 117 13.13 17.04 -22.69
CA ARG A 117 13.91 18.19 -22.22
C ARG A 117 13.54 18.62 -20.79
N ALA A 118 12.26 18.65 -20.45
CA ALA A 118 11.82 18.96 -19.09
C ALA A 118 12.26 17.88 -18.07
N ALA A 119 12.27 16.61 -18.47
CA ALA A 119 12.75 15.50 -17.63
C ALA A 119 14.26 15.55 -17.42
N GLU A 120 15.03 15.85 -18.47
CA GLU A 120 16.49 16.07 -18.42
C GLU A 120 16.83 17.22 -17.46
N LEU A 121 16.15 18.37 -17.57
CA LEU A 121 16.35 19.51 -16.68
C LEU A 121 16.07 19.17 -15.20
N LEU A 122 14.97 18.48 -14.91
CA LEU A 122 14.68 18.02 -13.54
C LEU A 122 15.70 17.00 -13.02
N MET A 123 16.26 16.17 -13.90
CA MET A 123 17.32 15.23 -13.55
C MET A 123 18.63 15.96 -13.26
N MET A 124 19.01 16.94 -14.09
CA MET A 124 20.19 17.78 -13.88
C MET A 124 20.12 18.57 -12.56
N VAL A 125 18.96 19.16 -12.25
CA VAL A 125 18.74 19.86 -10.97
C VAL A 125 18.93 18.91 -9.77
N LYS A 126 18.56 17.63 -9.92
CA LYS A 126 18.77 16.63 -8.86
C LYS A 126 20.23 16.21 -8.72
N THR A 127 20.95 15.99 -9.81
CA THR A 127 22.35 15.53 -9.79
C THR A 127 23.31 16.63 -9.35
N SER A 128 23.08 17.86 -9.78
CA SER A 128 24.00 19.00 -9.55
C SER A 128 23.54 19.94 -8.44
N ARG A 129 22.68 19.46 -7.53
CA ARG A 129 21.98 20.27 -6.52
C ARG A 129 22.91 21.09 -5.63
N LYS A 130 24.03 20.52 -5.17
CA LYS A 130 25.00 21.23 -4.32
C LYS A 130 25.63 22.41 -5.06
N ARG A 131 26.00 22.23 -6.33
CA ARG A 131 26.58 23.29 -7.16
C ARG A 131 25.54 24.36 -7.48
N MET A 132 24.30 23.97 -7.79
CA MET A 132 23.23 24.92 -8.13
C MET A 132 22.69 25.71 -6.93
N THR A 133 22.89 25.23 -5.70
CA THR A 133 22.50 25.95 -4.47
C THR A 133 23.59 26.90 -3.97
N ALA A 134 24.85 26.73 -4.39
CA ALA A 134 25.92 27.65 -4.05
C ALA A 134 25.75 29.01 -4.76
N ASP A 135 26.24 30.06 -4.10
CA ASP A 135 26.47 31.36 -4.73
C ASP A 135 27.57 31.23 -5.80
N LYS A 136 27.47 31.99 -6.89
CA LYS A 136 28.36 31.85 -8.05
C LYS A 136 28.62 33.19 -8.71
N GLU A 137 29.84 33.37 -9.23
CA GLU A 137 30.22 34.52 -10.07
C GLU A 137 29.87 35.89 -9.42
N GLY A 138 30.02 36.00 -8.09
CA GLY A 138 29.68 37.21 -7.35
C GLY A 138 28.20 37.42 -7.06
N ILE A 139 27.30 36.57 -7.56
CA ILE A 139 25.86 36.62 -7.27
C ILE A 139 25.61 35.90 -5.94
N VAL A 140 25.17 36.65 -4.94
CA VAL A 140 24.86 36.15 -3.60
C VAL A 140 23.36 36.26 -3.34
N ILE A 141 22.71 35.14 -2.99
CA ILE A 141 21.29 35.14 -2.64
C ILE A 141 21.11 34.71 -1.19
N THR A 142 20.85 35.66 -0.30
CA THR A 142 20.49 35.43 1.11
C THR A 142 18.98 35.49 1.30
N SER A 143 18.50 35.17 2.50
CA SER A 143 17.07 35.26 2.80
C SER A 143 16.79 35.68 4.24
N ASP A 144 15.57 36.19 4.46
CA ASP A 144 14.97 36.39 5.78
C ASP A 144 13.63 35.61 5.84
N PRO A 145 13.49 34.57 6.68
CA PRO A 145 14.48 34.03 7.63
C PRO A 145 15.74 33.46 6.95
N GLU A 146 16.85 33.40 7.70
CA GLU A 146 18.16 32.97 7.20
C GLU A 146 18.12 31.54 6.61
N ALA A 147 18.71 31.37 5.42
CA ALA A 147 18.84 30.07 4.76
C ALA A 147 20.09 29.33 5.24
N VAL A 148 19.97 28.02 5.45
CA VAL A 148 21.11 27.10 5.67
C VAL A 148 21.26 26.22 4.43
N ASP A 149 22.44 26.21 3.80
CA ASP A 149 22.72 25.50 2.55
C ASP A 149 21.71 25.81 1.42
N GLY A 150 21.32 27.08 1.30
CA GLY A 150 20.35 27.54 0.30
C GLY A 150 18.90 27.14 0.60
N LYS A 151 18.60 26.67 1.82
CA LYS A 151 17.26 26.27 2.26
C LYS A 151 16.76 27.10 3.42
N VAL A 152 15.60 27.70 3.24
CA VAL A 152 14.85 28.40 4.29
C VAL A 152 13.93 27.41 4.97
N HIS A 153 14.08 27.24 6.28
CA HIS A 153 13.16 26.44 7.10
C HIS A 153 12.24 27.37 7.87
N VAL A 154 10.94 27.32 7.56
CA VAL A 154 9.95 28.15 8.24
C VAL A 154 8.98 27.27 9.01
N SER A 155 8.93 27.48 10.32
CA SER A 155 7.89 26.92 11.18
C SER A 155 6.75 27.91 11.28
N VAL A 156 5.54 27.48 10.89
CA VAL A 156 4.38 28.35 10.71
C VAL A 156 3.25 27.92 11.63
N THR A 157 2.52 28.89 12.17
CA THR A 157 1.25 28.64 12.88
C THR A 157 0.10 28.71 11.89
N LEU A 158 -0.88 27.81 12.02
CA LEU A 158 -2.04 27.77 11.12
C LEU A 158 -2.74 29.13 11.04
N GLN A 159 -3.16 29.49 9.82
CA GLN A 159 -3.91 30.71 9.48
C GLN A 159 -3.15 32.03 9.72
N GLN A 160 -1.87 31.99 10.08
CA GLN A 160 -1.04 33.18 10.13
C GLN A 160 -0.27 33.36 8.81
N PRO A 161 -0.28 34.56 8.20
CA PRO A 161 0.56 34.85 7.06
C PRO A 161 2.02 34.90 7.49
N PHE A 162 2.91 34.40 6.63
CA PHE A 162 4.35 34.58 6.78
C PHE A 162 4.97 34.98 5.45
N VAL A 163 6.17 35.53 5.53
CA VAL A 163 6.91 36.05 4.40
C VAL A 163 8.32 35.47 4.44
N VAL A 164 8.84 35.12 3.27
CA VAL A 164 10.27 34.85 3.07
C VAL A 164 10.77 35.83 2.03
N THR A 165 11.73 36.66 2.40
CA THR A 165 12.37 37.60 1.48
C THR A 165 13.69 37.02 1.02
N PHE A 166 13.91 36.95 -0.30
CA PHE A 166 15.22 36.63 -0.88
C PHE A 166 15.90 37.93 -1.30
N HIS A 167 17.09 38.16 -0.76
CA HIS A 167 17.93 39.29 -1.08
C HIS A 167 18.97 38.86 -2.11
N ILE A 168 18.86 39.39 -3.32
CA ILE A 168 19.77 39.12 -4.44
C ILE A 168 20.77 40.27 -4.48
N GLU A 169 22.05 39.96 -4.27
CA GLU A 169 23.13 40.94 -4.24
C GLU A 169 24.20 40.63 -5.30
N ASN A 170 24.60 41.64 -6.06
CA ASN A 170 25.77 41.54 -6.93
C ASN A 170 27.03 41.95 -6.16
N LYS A 171 27.79 40.98 -5.64
CA LYS A 171 29.12 41.20 -5.03
C LYS A 171 30.28 40.99 -6.01
N GLY A 172 29.98 40.73 -7.28
CA GLY A 172 30.97 40.55 -8.33
C GLY A 172 31.52 41.88 -8.85
N THR A 173 32.43 41.79 -9.82
CA THR A 173 32.96 42.94 -10.56
C THR A 173 32.20 43.22 -11.86
N ASP A 174 31.45 42.23 -12.34
CA ASP A 174 30.72 42.30 -13.61
C ASP A 174 29.30 42.85 -13.42
N PHE A 175 28.75 43.47 -14.45
CA PHE A 175 27.33 43.80 -14.48
C PHE A 175 26.50 42.53 -14.72
N ILE A 176 25.38 42.41 -14.00
CA ILE A 176 24.50 41.25 -14.14
C ILE A 176 23.10 41.69 -14.54
N HIS A 177 22.48 40.90 -15.42
CA HIS A 177 21.06 40.97 -15.71
C HIS A 177 20.36 39.84 -14.97
N PHE A 178 19.53 40.17 -13.98
CA PHE A 178 18.57 39.24 -13.40
C PHE A 178 17.42 39.06 -14.38
N THR A 179 17.37 37.91 -15.06
CA THR A 179 16.52 37.71 -16.23
C THR A 179 15.19 37.04 -15.91
N ASN A 180 15.14 36.14 -14.92
CA ASN A 180 13.93 35.40 -14.61
C ASN A 180 14.04 34.72 -13.24
N TYR A 181 12.91 34.49 -12.59
CA TYR A 181 12.82 33.51 -11.51
C TYR A 181 11.55 32.67 -11.62
N THR A 182 11.61 31.42 -11.21
CA THR A 182 10.45 30.53 -11.31
C THR A 182 10.46 29.40 -10.29
N VAL A 183 9.28 28.99 -9.84
CA VAL A 183 9.12 27.84 -8.95
C VAL A 183 9.10 26.55 -9.76
N LEU A 184 9.93 25.58 -9.39
CA LEU A 184 10.06 24.28 -10.07
C LEU A 184 9.09 23.22 -9.54
N ASP A 185 8.45 23.46 -8.40
CA ASP A 185 7.44 22.58 -7.83
C ASP A 185 6.06 22.81 -8.45
N ARG A 186 5.28 21.74 -8.59
CA ARG A 186 3.89 21.79 -9.14
C ARG A 186 2.88 22.42 -8.17
N ILE A 187 3.26 22.64 -6.91
CA ILE A 187 2.36 23.04 -5.83
C ILE A 187 2.43 24.56 -5.64
N ARG A 188 1.31 25.25 -5.86
CA ARG A 188 1.19 26.71 -5.88
C ARG A 188 0.75 27.29 -4.53
N ILE A 189 1.57 27.12 -3.50
CA ILE A 189 1.25 27.59 -2.14
C ILE A 189 1.89 28.94 -1.82
N PHE A 190 2.98 29.29 -2.52
CA PHE A 190 3.68 30.55 -2.37
C PHE A 190 3.31 31.49 -3.51
N THR A 191 3.00 32.74 -3.16
CA THR A 191 2.84 33.82 -4.13
C THR A 191 4.07 34.71 -4.07
N PHE A 192 4.82 34.77 -5.17
CA PHE A 192 6.02 35.59 -5.26
C PHE A 192 5.69 36.96 -5.83
N LYS A 193 6.32 38.00 -5.28
CA LYS A 193 6.22 39.39 -5.71
C LYS A 193 7.59 40.03 -5.68
N ASP A 194 7.82 40.89 -6.66
CA ASP A 194 8.99 41.76 -6.75
C ASP A 194 8.55 43.10 -7.36
N GLU A 195 9.26 44.18 -7.06
CA GLU A 195 8.81 45.54 -7.39
C GLU A 195 8.76 45.81 -8.91
N ARG A 196 9.74 45.30 -9.65
CA ARG A 196 9.93 45.53 -11.09
C ARG A 196 9.38 44.42 -11.99
N ARG A 197 8.79 43.36 -11.42
CA ARG A 197 8.22 42.20 -12.12
C ARG A 197 9.20 41.60 -13.13
N VAL A 198 10.35 41.17 -12.62
CA VAL A 198 11.43 40.62 -13.44
C VAL A 198 10.94 39.41 -14.26
N THR A 199 11.12 39.48 -15.58
CA THR A 199 10.80 38.39 -16.52
C THR A 199 11.80 38.40 -17.66
N LYS A 200 11.84 37.33 -18.47
CA LYS A 200 12.75 37.28 -19.64
C LYS A 200 12.53 38.43 -20.64
N ALA A 201 11.33 39.02 -20.65
CA ALA A 201 11.00 40.18 -21.49
C ALA A 201 11.35 41.53 -20.82
N SER A 202 11.60 41.54 -19.51
CA SER A 202 11.95 42.71 -18.72
C SER A 202 13.01 42.35 -17.66
N PRO A 203 14.26 42.07 -18.09
CA PRO A 203 15.35 41.75 -17.18
C PRO A 203 15.74 42.97 -16.33
N LEU A 204 16.10 42.73 -15.08
CA LEU A 204 16.62 43.75 -14.17
C LEU A 204 18.14 43.83 -14.29
N PHE A 205 18.66 45.01 -14.57
CA PHE A 205 20.10 45.29 -14.50
C PHE A 205 20.52 45.58 -13.06
N LEU A 206 21.62 44.97 -12.61
CA LEU A 206 22.21 45.16 -11.29
C LEU A 206 23.71 45.47 -11.39
N CYS A 207 24.10 46.64 -10.92
CA CYS A 207 25.51 47.04 -10.81
C CYS A 207 26.21 46.29 -9.66
N PRO A 208 27.56 46.18 -9.69
CA PRO A 208 28.34 45.77 -8.52
C PRO A 208 27.93 46.55 -7.26
N GLY A 209 27.58 45.84 -6.20
CA GLY A 209 27.10 46.36 -4.91
C GLY A 209 25.59 46.55 -4.80
N GLU A 210 24.82 46.46 -5.88
CA GLU A 210 23.36 46.62 -5.84
C GLU A 210 22.63 45.37 -5.32
N ARG A 211 21.46 45.61 -4.72
CA ARG A 211 20.60 44.60 -4.11
C ARG A 211 19.17 44.67 -4.64
N TYR A 212 18.51 43.53 -4.71
CA TYR A 212 17.11 43.43 -5.13
C TYR A 212 16.38 42.31 -4.40
N ASP A 213 15.11 42.57 -4.05
CA ASP A 213 14.33 41.67 -3.21
C ASP A 213 13.24 40.95 -4.01
N VAL A 214 13.14 39.64 -3.78
CA VAL A 214 12.02 38.80 -4.23
C VAL A 214 11.32 38.24 -3.00
N VAL A 215 10.04 38.59 -2.84
CA VAL A 215 9.27 38.32 -1.62
C VAL A 215 8.26 37.19 -1.86
N ALA A 216 8.35 36.13 -1.08
CA ALA A 216 7.42 35.00 -1.10
C ALA A 216 6.39 35.16 0.03
N HIS A 217 5.12 35.30 -0.32
CA HIS A 217 4.00 35.35 0.63
C HIS A 217 3.26 34.03 0.69
N CYS A 218 2.91 33.58 1.90
CA CYS A 218 2.10 32.39 2.10
C CYS A 218 1.24 32.47 3.37
N THR A 219 0.04 31.88 3.33
CA THR A 219 -0.81 31.64 4.50
C THR A 219 -1.25 30.17 4.49
N LEU A 220 -0.74 29.38 5.43
CA LEU A 220 -1.06 27.95 5.50
C LEU A 220 -2.36 27.72 6.28
N LYS A 221 -3.34 27.07 5.63
CA LYS A 221 -4.65 26.76 6.23
C LYS A 221 -4.75 25.34 6.77
N HIS A 222 -3.80 24.48 6.46
CA HIS A 222 -3.85 23.04 6.72
C HIS A 222 -2.50 22.51 7.23
N TYR A 223 -2.53 21.45 8.03
CA TYR A 223 -1.32 20.74 8.46
C TYR A 223 -0.58 20.15 7.25
N GLY A 224 0.76 20.21 7.26
CA GLY A 224 1.57 19.66 6.20
C GLY A 224 3.01 20.16 6.17
N TYR A 225 3.72 19.69 5.15
CA TYR A 225 5.06 20.02 4.71
C TYR A 225 4.96 20.54 3.28
N PHE A 226 5.33 21.80 3.08
CA PHE A 226 5.12 22.52 1.82
C PHE A 226 6.47 23.00 1.27
N PRO A 227 7.16 22.18 0.46
CA PRO A 227 8.41 22.57 -0.17
C PRO A 227 8.17 23.43 -1.41
N ALA A 228 9.06 24.37 -1.66
CA ALA A 228 9.12 25.13 -2.91
C ALA A 228 10.58 25.37 -3.31
N THR A 229 10.93 24.94 -4.52
CA THR A 229 12.24 25.11 -5.14
C THR A 229 12.15 26.25 -6.13
N ILE A 230 12.94 27.29 -5.93
CA ILE A 230 12.94 28.52 -6.71
C ILE A 230 14.22 28.54 -7.53
N PHE A 231 14.07 28.76 -8.82
CA PHE A 231 15.15 28.87 -9.79
C PHE A 231 15.31 30.35 -10.16
N PHE A 232 16.51 30.90 -10.00
CA PHE A 232 16.90 32.25 -10.38
C PHE A 232 17.87 32.19 -11.57
N GLU A 233 17.58 32.95 -12.63
CA GLU A 233 18.32 32.99 -13.90
C GLU A 233 18.97 34.35 -14.08
N PHE A 234 20.29 34.36 -14.24
CA PHE A 234 21.10 35.57 -14.45
C PHE A 234 21.88 35.46 -15.75
N GLN A 235 22.20 36.61 -16.35
CA GLN A 235 23.09 36.72 -17.49
C GLN A 235 24.19 37.73 -17.16
N LEU A 236 25.45 37.30 -17.23
CA LEU A 236 26.59 38.18 -17.00
C LEU A 236 26.92 38.94 -18.28
N ASP A 237 27.18 40.24 -18.14
CA ASP A 237 27.59 41.11 -19.23
C ASP A 237 29.10 40.96 -19.48
N ARG A 238 29.44 39.90 -20.22
CA ARG A 238 30.81 39.54 -20.64
C ARG A 238 30.88 39.48 -22.18
N PRO A 239 32.08 39.56 -22.79
CA PRO A 239 32.26 39.45 -24.23
C PRO A 239 31.63 38.19 -24.83
N GLU A 240 31.64 37.09 -24.06
CA GLU A 240 30.79 35.92 -24.28
C GLU A 240 29.71 35.88 -23.19
N PRO A 241 28.42 36.07 -23.55
CA PRO A 241 27.34 36.12 -22.57
C PRO A 241 27.16 34.77 -21.88
N MET A 242 27.32 34.76 -20.56
CA MET A 242 27.21 33.56 -19.73
C MET A 242 25.93 33.59 -18.90
N THR A 243 25.11 32.54 -19.01
CA THR A 243 23.95 32.34 -18.12
C THR A 243 24.40 31.64 -16.84
N VAL A 244 24.02 32.19 -15.69
CA VAL A 244 24.26 31.61 -14.37
C VAL A 244 22.93 31.33 -13.70
N CYS A 245 22.82 30.14 -13.12
CA CYS A 245 21.60 29.68 -12.47
C CYS A 245 21.86 29.37 -10.99
N VAL A 246 20.99 29.89 -10.13
CA VAL A 246 21.03 29.69 -8.68
C VAL A 246 19.69 29.18 -8.19
N ILE A 247 19.69 28.17 -7.32
CA ILE A 247 18.49 27.56 -6.75
C ILE A 247 18.41 27.88 -5.25
N ARG A 248 17.21 28.18 -4.76
CA ARG A 248 16.87 28.26 -3.34
C ARG A 248 15.65 27.42 -3.03
N GLU A 249 15.54 26.95 -1.79
CA GLU A 249 14.40 26.17 -1.34
C GLU A 249 13.73 26.82 -0.15
N ILE A 250 12.40 26.78 -0.11
CA ILE A 250 11.60 27.06 1.09
C ILE A 250 10.99 25.75 1.55
N ASN A 251 11.12 25.44 2.83
CA ASN A 251 10.44 24.35 3.51
C ASN A 251 9.56 24.93 4.61
N ALA A 252 8.28 25.13 4.30
CA ALA A 252 7.30 25.58 5.29
C ALA A 252 6.61 24.38 5.94
N VAL A 253 6.62 24.33 7.27
CA VAL A 253 6.02 23.26 8.06
C VAL A 253 5.13 23.87 9.13
N VAL A 254 3.92 23.33 9.28
CA VAL A 254 3.05 23.70 10.40
C VAL A 254 3.58 23.01 11.65
N GLN A 255 4.09 23.78 12.62
CA GLN A 255 4.68 23.23 13.83
C GLN A 255 3.61 22.97 14.89
N THR A 256 3.49 21.73 15.34
CA THR A 256 2.67 21.35 16.50
C THR A 256 3.58 20.83 17.61
N THR A 257 3.13 20.93 18.87
CA THR A 257 3.83 20.31 20.01
C THR A 257 3.99 18.80 19.79
N LEU A 258 2.93 18.17 19.27
CA LEU A 258 2.95 16.75 18.91
C LEU A 258 3.97 16.45 17.81
N ALA A 259 4.13 17.33 16.82
CA ALA A 259 5.10 17.13 15.75
C ALA A 259 6.54 17.19 16.24
N ALA A 260 6.83 18.09 17.19
CA ALA A 260 8.12 18.12 17.86
C ALA A 260 8.40 16.83 18.67
N GLU A 261 7.38 16.27 19.34
CA GLU A 261 7.52 15.03 20.12
C GLU A 261 7.62 13.74 19.28
N LEU A 262 6.99 13.73 18.10
CA LEU A 262 6.87 12.56 17.22
C LEU A 262 7.86 12.56 16.07
N GLY A 263 8.63 13.64 15.86
CA GLY A 263 9.67 13.74 14.84
C GLY A 263 10.70 12.60 14.90
N PRO A 264 11.59 12.49 13.89
CA PRO A 264 12.62 11.47 13.84
C PRO A 264 13.59 11.63 15.02
N VAL A 265 13.78 10.56 15.80
CA VAL A 265 14.71 10.57 16.96
C VAL A 265 16.18 10.60 16.51
N ALA A 266 16.47 10.05 15.34
CA ALA A 266 17.79 10.08 14.71
C ALA A 266 17.67 9.94 13.18
N PRO A 267 18.62 10.45 12.38
CA PRO A 267 18.63 10.25 10.93
C PRO A 267 18.63 8.76 10.55
N TYR A 268 17.93 8.41 9.47
CA TYR A 268 17.90 7.03 8.99
C TYR A 268 19.27 6.58 8.47
N LYS A 269 19.78 5.48 9.02
CA LYS A 269 20.99 4.78 8.57
C LYS A 269 20.60 3.33 8.24
N PRO A 270 20.80 2.85 7.00
CA PRO A 270 20.51 1.47 6.64
C PRO A 270 21.28 0.49 7.53
N PHE A 271 20.62 -0.56 8.01
CA PHE A 271 21.27 -1.61 8.79
C PHE A 271 22.32 -2.30 7.90
N ARG A 272 23.60 -2.29 8.33
CA ARG A 272 24.67 -3.06 7.69
C ARG A 272 24.77 -4.41 8.40
N VAL A 273 24.43 -5.48 7.70
CA VAL A 273 24.60 -6.86 8.20
C VAL A 273 26.10 -7.15 8.29
N ILE A 274 26.63 -7.25 9.51
CA ILE A 274 28.00 -7.71 9.74
C ILE A 274 27.96 -9.24 9.73
N ARG A 275 28.35 -9.84 8.60
CA ARG A 275 28.46 -11.30 8.49
C ARG A 275 29.75 -11.75 9.18
N SER A 276 29.68 -12.15 10.44
CA SER A 276 30.74 -12.97 11.05
C SER A 276 30.21 -14.39 11.20
N LYS A 277 30.74 -15.35 10.43
CA LYS A 277 30.55 -16.77 10.71
C LYS A 277 31.73 -17.24 11.56
N PRO A 278 31.54 -17.68 12.81
CA PRO A 278 32.58 -18.39 13.52
C PRO A 278 32.87 -19.72 12.82
N ALA A 279 34.14 -20.01 12.56
CA ALA A 279 34.62 -21.33 12.19
C ALA A 279 34.73 -22.17 13.47
N PHE A 280 34.09 -23.34 13.47
CA PHE A 280 33.98 -24.31 14.57
C PHE A 280 33.33 -23.79 15.86
N SER A 281 32.09 -24.22 16.10
CA SER A 281 31.36 -23.94 17.34
C SER A 281 30.84 -25.23 18.00
N GLN A 282 31.17 -25.41 19.28
CA GLN A 282 30.48 -26.38 20.13
C GLN A 282 29.06 -25.86 20.37
N ILE A 283 28.03 -26.65 20.03
CA ILE A 283 26.64 -26.29 20.29
C ILE A 283 26.24 -26.83 21.65
N VAL A 284 25.79 -25.94 22.54
CA VAL A 284 25.25 -26.30 23.85
C VAL A 284 23.74 -26.11 23.82
N GLU A 285 22.99 -27.19 24.06
CA GLU A 285 21.52 -27.17 24.03
C GLU A 285 20.92 -26.33 25.17
N GLY A 286 19.75 -25.76 24.91
CA GLY A 286 18.96 -25.01 25.88
C GLY A 286 18.00 -25.89 26.66
N VAL A 287 17.32 -25.30 27.64
CA VAL A 287 16.24 -25.97 28.38
C VAL A 287 14.91 -25.55 27.76
N PRO A 288 14.02 -26.47 27.34
CA PRO A 288 12.72 -26.12 26.77
C PRO A 288 11.73 -25.65 27.83
N PRO A 289 10.67 -24.91 27.45
CA PRO A 289 9.59 -24.57 28.38
C PRO A 289 8.89 -25.83 28.90
N PRO A 290 8.40 -25.85 30.17
CA PRO A 290 7.82 -27.04 30.80
C PRO A 290 6.68 -27.69 30.00
N SER A 291 5.85 -26.88 29.34
CA SER A 291 4.72 -27.32 28.50
C SER A 291 5.12 -28.19 27.29
N SER A 292 6.39 -28.18 26.89
CA SER A 292 6.90 -29.01 25.80
C SER A 292 7.09 -30.47 26.20
N ALA A 293 7.16 -30.77 27.50
CA ALA A 293 7.35 -32.13 28.01
C ALA A 293 6.03 -32.90 28.23
N VAL A 294 4.89 -32.20 28.29
CA VAL A 294 3.59 -32.77 28.74
C VAL A 294 2.56 -32.80 27.62
N GLN A 295 2.94 -33.28 26.42
CA GLN A 295 1.98 -33.45 25.32
C GLN A 295 1.40 -34.88 25.36
N GLN A 296 0.08 -35.01 25.54
CA GLN A 296 -0.59 -36.31 25.65
C GLN A 296 -0.73 -37.00 24.27
N MET A 297 -1.02 -36.22 23.22
CA MET A 297 -1.13 -36.77 21.87
C MET A 297 0.22 -37.34 21.41
N GLN A 298 0.25 -38.58 20.96
CA GLN A 298 1.45 -39.21 20.39
C GLN A 298 1.73 -38.73 18.95
N THR A 299 3.00 -38.78 18.55
CA THR A 299 3.42 -38.49 17.17
C THR A 299 3.51 -39.82 16.40
N VAL A 300 2.44 -40.16 15.68
CA VAL A 300 2.32 -41.40 14.89
C VAL A 300 2.93 -41.22 13.50
N ILE A 301 2.66 -40.07 12.85
CA ILE A 301 3.20 -39.75 11.53
C ILE A 301 4.31 -38.72 11.69
N LYS A 302 5.56 -39.14 11.47
CA LYS A 302 6.73 -38.25 11.54
C LYS A 302 6.71 -37.23 10.40
N LEU A 303 7.11 -36.00 10.72
CA LEU A 303 7.23 -34.93 9.75
C LEU A 303 8.58 -35.05 9.03
N GLY A 304 8.58 -34.91 7.69
CA GLY A 304 9.81 -34.90 6.90
C GLY A 304 10.68 -33.68 7.20
N ASN A 305 11.98 -33.79 6.93
CA ASN A 305 12.95 -32.72 7.17
C ASN A 305 13.05 -31.69 6.02
N TYR A 306 12.43 -31.97 4.86
CA TYR A 306 12.32 -31.10 3.66
C TYR A 306 13.45 -30.08 3.49
N LYS A 307 14.70 -30.56 3.37
CA LYS A 307 15.87 -29.67 3.32
C LYS A 307 15.86 -28.84 2.04
N CYS A 308 15.82 -27.51 2.17
CA CYS A 308 15.96 -26.60 1.04
C CYS A 308 17.30 -26.83 0.28
N PRO A 309 17.24 -27.13 -1.03
CA PRO A 309 18.44 -27.35 -1.83
C PRO A 309 19.35 -26.12 -1.90
N HIS A 310 20.67 -26.34 -1.88
CA HIS A 310 21.65 -25.24 -1.84
C HIS A 310 21.51 -24.26 -3.03
N HIS A 311 21.29 -24.79 -4.24
CA HIS A 311 21.10 -23.97 -5.44
C HIS A 311 19.88 -23.04 -5.32
N ILE A 312 18.80 -23.45 -4.64
CA ILE A 312 17.62 -22.59 -4.40
C ILE A 312 17.95 -21.47 -3.40
N LYS A 313 18.76 -21.75 -2.39
CA LYS A 313 19.24 -20.72 -1.45
C LYS A 313 20.09 -19.64 -2.12
N GLU A 314 20.85 -20.00 -3.15
CA GLU A 314 21.58 -19.03 -3.97
C GLU A 314 20.61 -18.16 -4.79
N LEU A 315 19.57 -18.76 -5.36
CA LEU A 315 18.56 -18.04 -6.16
C LEU A 315 17.70 -17.06 -5.35
N ALA A 316 17.49 -17.28 -4.06
CA ALA A 316 16.74 -16.35 -3.21
C ALA A 316 17.57 -15.15 -2.76
N LYS A 317 18.91 -15.21 -2.81
CA LYS A 317 19.81 -14.14 -2.35
C LYS A 317 19.92 -12.96 -3.32
N GLN A 318 18.93 -12.71 -4.18
CA GLN A 318 18.88 -11.74 -5.29
C GLN A 318 19.27 -10.28 -4.92
N ARG A 319 20.56 -10.11 -4.63
CA ARG A 319 21.38 -8.90 -4.61
C ARG A 319 22.75 -9.21 -5.23
N VAL A 320 22.84 -10.27 -6.01
CA VAL A 320 24.07 -10.75 -6.62
C VAL A 320 23.74 -11.04 -8.09
N ASP A 321 24.52 -10.45 -9.00
CA ASP A 321 24.36 -10.53 -10.46
C ASP A 321 24.27 -12.01 -10.87
N PRO A 322 23.41 -12.43 -11.84
CA PRO A 322 23.42 -13.79 -12.39
C PRO A 322 24.82 -14.32 -12.76
N LYS A 323 25.77 -13.43 -13.03
CA LYS A 323 27.19 -13.75 -13.25
C LYS A 323 27.87 -14.41 -12.05
N ASP A 324 27.42 -14.12 -10.83
CA ASP A 324 27.99 -14.58 -9.55
C ASP A 324 27.35 -15.89 -9.03
N LEU A 325 26.42 -16.48 -9.79
CA LEU A 325 25.88 -17.80 -9.46
C LEU A 325 26.94 -18.89 -9.61
N SER A 326 26.94 -19.85 -8.68
CA SER A 326 27.81 -21.02 -8.78
C SER A 326 27.52 -21.81 -10.08
N PRO A 327 28.50 -22.57 -10.63
CA PRO A 327 28.27 -23.41 -11.82
C PRO A 327 27.09 -24.38 -11.65
N SER A 328 26.91 -24.92 -10.44
CA SER A 328 25.78 -25.78 -10.08
C SER A 328 24.45 -25.04 -10.11
N ALA A 329 24.39 -23.80 -9.60
CA ALA A 329 23.17 -22.99 -9.69
C ALA A 329 22.83 -22.60 -11.13
N LYS A 330 23.84 -22.28 -11.95
CA LYS A 330 23.65 -21.98 -13.39
C LYS A 330 23.07 -23.17 -14.15
N GLN A 331 23.56 -24.39 -13.90
CA GLN A 331 23.05 -25.60 -14.54
C GLN A 331 21.61 -25.94 -14.13
N ASN A 332 21.25 -25.74 -12.86
CA ASN A 332 19.91 -26.05 -12.33
C ASN A 332 18.87 -24.94 -12.56
N PHE A 333 19.31 -23.73 -12.92
CA PHE A 333 18.43 -22.58 -13.11
C PHE A 333 17.38 -22.81 -14.20
N ALA A 334 17.79 -23.25 -15.39
CA ALA A 334 16.87 -23.43 -16.52
C ALA A 334 15.76 -24.49 -16.23
N PRO A 335 16.07 -25.69 -15.69
CA PRO A 335 15.04 -26.64 -15.27
C PRO A 335 14.09 -26.11 -14.19
N VAL A 336 14.61 -25.40 -13.19
CA VAL A 336 13.83 -24.77 -12.10
C VAL A 336 12.86 -23.74 -12.68
N MET A 337 13.35 -22.84 -13.53
CA MET A 337 12.52 -21.82 -14.16
C MET A 337 11.49 -22.40 -15.14
N LYS A 338 11.83 -23.50 -15.82
CA LYS A 338 10.88 -24.24 -16.67
C LYS A 338 9.73 -24.83 -15.86
N LEU A 339 9.99 -25.43 -14.70
CA LEU A 339 8.95 -25.96 -13.81
C LEU A 339 8.08 -24.87 -13.19
N LEU A 340 8.68 -23.73 -12.80
CA LEU A 340 7.95 -22.57 -12.29
C LEU A 340 7.14 -21.85 -13.38
N GLY A 341 7.52 -22.03 -14.65
CA GLY A 341 6.85 -21.47 -15.82
C GLY A 341 5.74 -22.35 -16.41
N SER A 342 5.66 -23.65 -16.05
CA SER A 342 4.63 -24.54 -16.60
C SER A 342 3.23 -24.18 -16.10
N SER A 343 2.17 -24.66 -16.75
CA SER A 343 0.83 -24.65 -16.15
C SER A 343 0.80 -25.59 -14.94
N LEU A 344 0.05 -25.25 -13.90
CA LEU A 344 -0.11 -26.10 -12.72
C LEU A 344 -1.10 -27.22 -13.04
N ASP A 345 -0.71 -28.47 -12.80
CA ASP A 345 -1.57 -29.65 -12.92
C ASP A 345 -1.21 -30.68 -11.83
N MET A 346 -2.00 -31.75 -11.71
CA MET A 346 -1.75 -32.79 -10.70
C MET A 346 -0.42 -33.54 -10.90
N LYS A 347 0.14 -33.60 -12.13
CA LYS A 347 1.40 -34.32 -12.40
C LYS A 347 2.62 -33.54 -11.93
N ASN A 348 2.53 -32.21 -11.91
CA ASN A 348 3.60 -31.32 -11.46
C ASN A 348 3.33 -30.66 -10.11
N TYR A 349 2.18 -30.94 -9.50
CA TYR A 349 1.66 -30.29 -8.30
C TYR A 349 2.67 -30.29 -7.15
N ALA A 350 3.12 -31.47 -6.72
CA ALA A 350 4.00 -31.52 -5.56
C ALA A 350 5.34 -30.87 -5.85
N ARG A 351 5.97 -31.28 -6.96
CA ARG A 351 7.29 -30.76 -7.37
C ARG A 351 7.31 -29.24 -7.45
N ARG A 352 6.26 -28.62 -7.99
CA ARG A 352 6.17 -27.17 -8.12
C ARG A 352 5.97 -26.48 -6.77
N PHE A 353 5.07 -26.98 -5.91
CA PHE A 353 4.87 -26.36 -4.61
C PHE A 353 6.04 -26.57 -3.65
N HIS A 354 6.74 -27.71 -3.69
CA HIS A 354 8.01 -27.87 -2.95
C HIS A 354 9.02 -26.79 -3.36
N LEU A 355 9.14 -26.50 -4.65
CA LEU A 355 10.06 -25.49 -5.15
C LEU A 355 9.68 -24.08 -4.70
N LEU A 356 8.39 -23.72 -4.75
CA LEU A 356 7.88 -22.43 -4.25
C LEU A 356 8.09 -22.29 -2.74
N LEU A 357 7.84 -23.34 -1.97
CA LEU A 357 8.07 -23.39 -0.52
C LEU A 357 9.55 -23.21 -0.17
N HIS A 358 10.46 -23.83 -0.92
CA HIS A 358 11.90 -23.65 -0.71
C HIS A 358 12.40 -22.25 -1.07
N LEU A 359 11.80 -21.61 -2.08
CA LEU A 359 12.08 -20.21 -2.42
C LEU A 359 11.62 -19.27 -1.29
N GLU A 360 10.44 -19.53 -0.72
CA GLU A 360 9.93 -18.80 0.44
C GLU A 360 10.81 -19.01 1.67
N GLU A 361 11.16 -20.27 1.98
CA GLU A 361 12.07 -20.62 3.08
C GLU A 361 13.42 -19.89 2.97
N ALA A 362 14.00 -19.88 1.77
CA ALA A 362 15.28 -19.22 1.55
C ALA A 362 15.20 -17.70 1.73
N GLN A 363 14.09 -17.06 1.34
CA GLN A 363 13.86 -15.65 1.63
C GLN A 363 13.63 -15.40 3.12
N MET A 364 12.86 -16.26 3.80
CA MET A 364 12.65 -16.17 5.26
C MET A 364 13.96 -16.29 6.03
N GLU A 365 14.89 -17.17 5.62
CA GLU A 365 16.22 -17.30 6.21
C GLU A 365 17.06 -16.03 6.04
N VAL A 366 16.97 -15.34 4.88
CA VAL A 366 17.65 -14.04 4.66
C VAL A 366 17.01 -12.95 5.51
N ASP A 367 15.68 -12.92 5.57
CA ASP A 367 14.96 -11.86 6.26
C ASP A 367 15.14 -11.90 7.77
N ILE A 368 15.15 -13.10 8.36
CA ILE A 368 15.25 -13.26 9.81
C ILE A 368 16.62 -12.82 10.34
N GLN A 369 17.67 -12.99 9.53
CA GLN A 369 19.03 -12.54 9.84
C GLN A 369 19.14 -11.01 9.94
N ASN A 370 18.23 -10.25 9.32
CA ASN A 370 18.22 -8.79 9.45
C ASN A 370 17.83 -8.32 10.87
N TYR A 371 17.35 -9.23 11.72
CA TYR A 371 17.00 -8.94 13.11
C TYR A 371 18.09 -9.35 14.10
N ASP A 372 19.15 -10.03 13.64
CA ASP A 372 20.25 -10.47 14.50
C ASP A 372 20.80 -9.30 15.31
N LEU A 373 21.03 -9.54 16.60
CA LEU A 373 21.48 -8.53 17.54
C LEU A 373 22.95 -8.77 17.87
N HIS A 374 23.71 -7.69 17.94
CA HIS A 374 25.13 -7.74 18.30
C HIS A 374 25.39 -7.00 19.60
N ASN A 375 26.39 -7.47 20.35
CA ASN A 375 26.90 -6.79 21.55
C ASN A 375 25.78 -6.47 22.57
N GLN A 376 24.83 -7.39 22.75
CA GLN A 376 23.70 -7.22 23.65
C GLN A 376 23.97 -7.80 25.04
N THR A 377 23.43 -7.15 26.06
CA THR A 377 23.45 -7.64 27.43
C THR A 377 22.14 -8.36 27.76
N MET A 378 22.21 -9.39 28.60
CA MET A 378 21.05 -10.05 29.18
C MET A 378 20.95 -9.75 30.67
N THR A 379 19.78 -9.97 31.26
CA THR A 379 19.56 -9.87 32.71
C THR A 379 18.90 -11.15 33.21
N GLN A 380 19.16 -11.53 34.46
CA GLN A 380 18.50 -12.69 35.05
C GLN A 380 17.03 -12.35 35.36
N ASP A 381 16.12 -13.29 35.09
CA ASP A 381 14.70 -13.06 35.36
C ASP A 381 14.45 -12.95 36.88
N PRO A 382 13.69 -11.94 37.34
CA PRO A 382 13.48 -11.70 38.76
C PRO A 382 12.64 -12.79 39.45
N THR A 383 11.82 -13.52 38.69
CA THR A 383 10.92 -14.56 39.22
C THR A 383 11.46 -15.97 39.06
N ASN A 384 12.30 -16.22 38.05
CA ASN A 384 12.89 -17.52 37.78
C ASN A 384 14.37 -17.39 37.40
N LYS A 385 15.25 -17.64 38.37
CA LYS A 385 16.71 -17.54 38.21
C LYS A 385 17.30 -18.42 37.10
N ASN A 386 16.56 -19.41 36.58
CA ASN A 386 17.01 -20.25 35.47
C ASN A 386 16.78 -19.62 34.08
N LEU A 387 16.17 -18.43 34.02
CA LEU A 387 15.88 -17.73 32.77
C LEU A 387 16.71 -16.46 32.65
N LEU A 388 17.16 -16.19 31.42
CA LEU A 388 17.78 -14.92 31.04
C LEU A 388 16.83 -14.13 30.15
N VAL A 389 16.80 -12.82 30.34
CA VAL A 389 15.93 -11.87 29.65
C VAL A 389 16.78 -10.98 28.76
N ILE A 390 16.44 -10.95 27.47
CA ILE A 390 17.04 -10.07 26.47
C ILE A 390 16.01 -9.06 25.96
N LYS A 391 16.45 -7.83 25.73
CA LYS A 391 15.63 -6.81 25.06
C LYS A 391 15.65 -7.05 23.55
N VAL A 392 14.49 -7.30 22.98
CA VAL A 392 14.28 -7.49 21.54
C VAL A 392 13.21 -6.50 21.08
N PRO A 393 13.62 -5.29 20.62
CA PRO A 393 12.67 -4.28 20.18
C PRO A 393 11.80 -4.78 19.03
N GLY A 394 10.47 -4.64 19.15
CA GLY A 394 9.51 -5.04 18.11
C GLY A 394 9.07 -6.51 18.13
N VAL A 395 9.56 -7.33 19.08
CA VAL A 395 9.23 -8.76 19.14
C VAL A 395 7.73 -9.02 19.35
N ALA A 396 7.02 -8.20 20.14
CA ALA A 396 5.57 -8.32 20.31
C ALA A 396 4.77 -8.02 19.04
N GLU A 397 5.41 -7.44 18.02
CA GLU A 397 4.84 -7.21 16.70
C GLU A 397 5.22 -8.33 15.70
N ASN A 398 5.72 -9.47 16.22
CA ASN A 398 6.27 -10.60 15.46
C ASN A 398 7.43 -10.21 14.53
N ARG A 399 8.30 -9.27 14.96
CA ARG A 399 9.47 -8.81 14.20
C ARG A 399 10.70 -8.63 15.12
N PRO A 400 11.60 -9.62 15.23
CA PRO A 400 11.55 -10.91 14.54
C PRO A 400 10.36 -11.77 15.00
N SER A 401 9.89 -12.67 14.13
CA SER A 401 8.85 -13.63 14.47
C SER A 401 9.43 -14.63 15.46
N VAL A 402 9.10 -14.46 16.73
CA VAL A 402 9.56 -15.30 17.83
C VAL A 402 8.35 -15.70 18.65
N LEU A 403 8.13 -17.01 18.76
CA LEU A 403 7.07 -17.61 19.53
C LEU A 403 7.65 -18.40 20.70
N ARG A 404 6.80 -18.71 21.68
CA ARG A 404 7.14 -19.65 22.75
C ARG A 404 7.55 -20.99 22.13
N GLY A 405 8.70 -21.51 22.56
CA GLY A 405 9.31 -22.74 22.06
C GLY A 405 10.33 -22.54 20.93
N ASP A 406 10.42 -21.34 20.35
CA ASP A 406 11.45 -21.05 19.33
C ASP A 406 12.86 -21.05 19.93
N CYS A 407 13.87 -21.15 19.06
CA CYS A 407 15.27 -21.18 19.44
C CYS A 407 15.99 -19.93 18.94
N LEU A 408 16.76 -19.29 19.82
CA LEU A 408 17.74 -18.26 19.46
C LEU A 408 19.13 -18.86 19.68
N LYS A 409 20.07 -18.60 18.78
CA LYS A 409 21.48 -18.96 18.99
C LYS A 409 22.18 -17.77 19.61
N VAL A 410 22.92 -18.03 20.67
CA VAL A 410 23.56 -17.00 21.48
C VAL A 410 25.03 -17.35 21.61
N THR A 411 25.87 -16.43 21.18
CA THR A 411 27.32 -16.58 21.21
C THR A 411 27.89 -15.47 22.08
N ARG A 412 28.85 -15.79 22.95
CA ARG A 412 29.51 -14.76 23.73
C ARG A 412 30.41 -13.91 22.83
N CYS A 413 30.46 -12.60 23.06
CA CYS A 413 31.31 -11.72 22.25
C CYS A 413 32.81 -11.94 22.53
N ASP A 414 33.17 -12.39 23.73
CA ASP A 414 34.53 -12.70 24.16
C ASP A 414 34.97 -14.13 23.82
N ASP A 415 34.03 -15.07 23.70
CA ASP A 415 34.27 -16.46 23.30
C ASP A 415 33.28 -16.90 22.20
N LYS A 416 33.78 -16.88 20.96
CA LYS A 416 33.01 -17.31 19.78
C LYS A 416 33.08 -18.82 19.51
N SER A 417 33.74 -19.60 20.37
CA SER A 417 33.89 -21.05 20.20
C SER A 417 32.66 -21.85 20.65
N ILE A 418 31.77 -21.25 21.44
CA ILE A 418 30.57 -21.91 21.96
C ILE A 418 29.31 -21.18 21.53
N VAL A 419 28.36 -21.92 20.94
CA VAL A 419 27.02 -21.43 20.62
C VAL A 419 26.02 -22.05 21.59
N TYR A 420 25.39 -21.21 22.39
CA TYR A 420 24.33 -21.60 23.32
C TYR A 420 22.97 -21.45 22.65
N LYS A 421 22.15 -22.49 22.69
CA LYS A 421 20.75 -22.39 22.28
C LYS A 421 19.91 -21.86 23.43
N GLY A 422 19.30 -20.71 23.24
CA GLY A 422 18.30 -20.14 24.14
C GLY A 422 16.91 -20.48 23.65
N LEU A 423 16.17 -21.30 24.41
CA LEU A 423 14.80 -21.67 24.08
C LEU A 423 13.80 -20.69 24.70
N VAL A 424 12.89 -20.19 23.87
CA VAL A 424 11.95 -19.13 24.24
C VAL A 424 10.89 -19.67 25.19
N HIS A 425 10.89 -19.16 26.42
CA HIS A 425 9.89 -19.48 27.43
C HIS A 425 8.70 -18.53 27.37
N LYS A 426 8.96 -17.24 27.16
CA LYS A 426 7.94 -16.20 27.14
C LYS A 426 8.38 -15.03 26.28
N VAL A 427 7.44 -14.47 25.53
CA VAL A 427 7.60 -13.25 24.75
C VAL A 427 6.78 -12.15 25.42
N GLU A 428 7.42 -11.03 25.73
CA GLU A 428 6.82 -9.83 26.31
C GLU A 428 6.87 -8.69 25.29
N LEU A 429 6.51 -7.45 25.68
CA LEU A 429 6.38 -6.31 24.75
C LEU A 429 7.66 -6.03 23.95
N ASP A 430 8.80 -5.90 24.63
CA ASP A 430 10.11 -5.63 24.06
C ASP A 430 11.19 -6.57 24.59
N ARG A 431 10.78 -7.70 25.19
CA ARG A 431 11.67 -8.64 25.88
C ARG A 431 11.33 -10.08 25.56
N VAL A 432 12.35 -10.93 25.57
CA VAL A 432 12.22 -12.38 25.41
C VAL A 432 12.90 -13.07 26.59
N LYS A 433 12.19 -13.99 27.23
CA LYS A 433 12.74 -14.86 28.28
C LYS A 433 13.23 -16.16 27.66
N LEU A 434 14.49 -16.47 27.87
CA LEU A 434 15.21 -17.60 27.29
C LEU A 434 15.68 -18.56 28.39
N GLY A 435 15.49 -19.86 28.15
CA GLY A 435 16.07 -20.92 28.97
C GLY A 435 17.33 -21.47 28.34
N PHE A 436 18.38 -21.57 29.15
CA PHE A 436 19.71 -22.04 28.77
C PHE A 436 20.15 -23.22 29.62
N SER A 437 21.18 -23.94 29.17
CA SER A 437 21.85 -24.94 30.00
C SER A 437 22.51 -24.33 31.23
N LYS A 438 22.70 -25.17 32.26
CA LYS A 438 23.46 -24.80 33.47
C LYS A 438 24.86 -24.26 33.17
N LYS A 439 25.51 -24.80 32.12
CA LYS A 439 26.85 -24.36 31.67
C LYS A 439 26.93 -22.85 31.39
N LEU A 440 25.87 -22.26 30.81
CA LEU A 440 25.85 -20.80 30.61
C LEU A 440 25.47 -20.06 31.91
N LEU A 441 24.49 -20.57 32.64
CA LEU A 441 23.98 -19.93 33.86
C LEU A 441 25.05 -19.81 34.95
N GLU A 442 25.91 -20.83 35.09
CA GLU A 442 26.99 -20.86 36.09
C GLU A 442 28.12 -19.87 35.78
N CYS A 443 28.36 -19.56 34.49
CA CYS A 443 29.37 -18.59 34.09
C CYS A 443 28.80 -17.21 33.73
N PHE A 444 27.49 -16.99 33.93
CA PHE A 444 26.83 -15.74 33.58
C PHE A 444 27.11 -14.65 34.61
N ILE A 445 27.60 -13.50 34.13
CA ILE A 445 27.86 -12.30 34.92
C ILE A 445 27.11 -11.13 34.29
N THR A 446 26.62 -10.20 35.12
CA THR A 446 25.96 -8.98 34.65
C THR A 446 26.89 -8.19 33.71
N ASN A 447 26.31 -7.59 32.66
CA ASN A 447 27.02 -6.87 31.60
C ASN A 447 27.87 -7.70 30.63
N MET A 448 27.83 -9.04 30.71
CA MET A 448 28.32 -9.89 29.64
C MET A 448 27.60 -9.58 28.32
N LYS A 449 28.37 -9.61 27.23
CA LYS A 449 27.92 -9.21 25.89
C LYS A 449 27.80 -10.43 25.00
N PHE A 450 26.71 -10.47 24.24
CA PHE A 450 26.34 -11.59 23.39
C PHE A 450 25.96 -11.12 21.99
N ASP A 451 26.31 -11.93 21.01
CA ASP A 451 25.74 -11.92 19.66
C ASP A 451 24.57 -12.92 19.63
N VAL A 452 23.43 -12.50 19.09
CA VAL A 452 22.18 -13.27 19.07
C VAL A 452 21.71 -13.43 17.63
N GLU A 453 21.68 -14.67 17.16
CA GLU A 453 21.14 -15.05 15.86
C GLU A 453 19.73 -15.61 16.01
N PHE A 454 18.79 -15.08 15.25
CA PHE A 454 17.42 -15.59 15.22
C PHE A 454 17.32 -16.78 14.27
N THR A 455 16.66 -17.86 14.70
CA THR A 455 16.49 -19.05 13.86
C THR A 455 15.07 -19.17 13.32
N LEU A 456 14.98 -19.60 12.06
CA LEU A 456 13.69 -19.83 11.40
C LEU A 456 13.06 -21.12 11.94
N ASN A 457 11.84 -21.01 12.48
CA ASN A 457 11.01 -22.17 12.78
C ASN A 457 10.40 -22.74 11.48
N LYS A 458 10.86 -23.93 11.08
CA LYS A 458 10.45 -24.60 9.82
C LYS A 458 9.17 -25.43 9.94
N LEU A 459 8.54 -25.49 11.12
CA LEU A 459 7.38 -26.35 11.34
C LEU A 459 6.25 -26.06 10.34
N THR A 460 5.90 -24.80 10.14
CA THR A 460 4.82 -24.38 9.24
C THR A 460 5.10 -24.76 7.78
N LEU A 461 6.33 -24.52 7.31
CA LEU A 461 6.78 -24.90 5.95
C LEU A 461 6.79 -26.41 5.77
N ASN A 462 7.30 -27.16 6.75
CA ASN A 462 7.33 -28.62 6.69
C ASN A 462 5.93 -29.22 6.69
N LEU A 463 4.97 -28.62 7.40
CA LEU A 463 3.56 -29.01 7.33
C LEU A 463 2.97 -28.78 5.93
N GLN A 464 3.28 -27.65 5.29
CA GLN A 464 2.86 -27.37 3.90
C GLN A 464 3.48 -28.37 2.91
N HIS A 465 4.79 -28.66 3.01
CA HIS A 465 5.43 -29.68 2.20
C HIS A 465 4.77 -31.05 2.34
N ARG A 466 4.50 -31.49 3.58
CA ARG A 466 3.79 -32.74 3.83
C ARG A 466 2.38 -32.74 3.26
N ALA A 467 1.65 -31.63 3.39
CA ALA A 467 0.29 -31.53 2.87
C ALA A 467 0.25 -31.72 1.35
N VAL A 468 1.26 -31.20 0.67
CA VAL A 468 1.43 -31.34 -0.77
C VAL A 468 1.77 -32.79 -1.18
N ASP A 469 2.68 -33.47 -0.47
CA ASP A 469 2.94 -34.91 -0.65
C ASP A 469 1.67 -35.75 -0.44
N LEU A 470 0.92 -35.44 0.62
CA LEU A 470 -0.31 -36.14 0.97
C LEU A 470 -1.43 -35.90 -0.06
N ALA A 471 -1.43 -34.77 -0.76
CA ALA A 471 -2.38 -34.51 -1.84
C ALA A 471 -2.21 -35.50 -2.99
N GLU A 472 -0.97 -35.81 -3.38
CA GLU A 472 -0.67 -36.86 -4.36
C GLU A 472 -0.99 -38.26 -3.80
N LYS A 473 -0.54 -38.56 -2.58
CA LYS A 473 -0.75 -39.87 -1.94
C LYS A 473 -2.24 -40.24 -1.79
N HIS A 474 -3.08 -39.25 -1.45
CA HIS A 474 -4.53 -39.46 -1.24
C HIS A 474 -5.37 -39.10 -2.48
N GLN A 475 -4.74 -38.99 -3.66
CA GLN A 475 -5.41 -38.83 -4.95
C GLN A 475 -6.42 -37.66 -4.99
N LEU A 476 -6.05 -36.50 -4.41
CA LEU A 476 -6.92 -35.32 -4.33
C LEU A 476 -7.19 -34.61 -5.68
N ARG A 477 -6.89 -35.25 -6.81
CA ARG A 477 -7.03 -34.68 -8.15
C ARG A 477 -8.42 -34.10 -8.39
N ALA A 478 -9.47 -34.85 -8.04
CA ALA A 478 -10.85 -34.43 -8.28
C ALA A 478 -11.28 -33.22 -7.42
N VAL A 479 -10.60 -33.00 -6.28
CA VAL A 479 -10.81 -31.85 -5.39
C VAL A 479 -10.01 -30.63 -5.87
N LEU A 480 -8.75 -30.82 -6.29
CA LEU A 480 -7.83 -29.72 -6.63
C LEU A 480 -7.92 -29.26 -8.08
N PHE A 481 -8.34 -30.16 -8.97
CA PHE A 481 -8.49 -29.95 -10.41
C PHE A 481 -9.83 -30.55 -10.88
N PRO A 482 -10.97 -30.00 -10.41
CA PRO A 482 -12.28 -30.52 -10.78
C PRO A 482 -12.53 -30.36 -12.29
N SER A 483 -13.18 -31.35 -12.91
CA SER A 483 -13.48 -31.39 -14.36
C SER A 483 -14.96 -31.20 -14.70
N GLY A 484 -15.81 -30.89 -13.70
CA GLY A 484 -17.22 -30.58 -13.92
C GLY A 484 -18.18 -31.77 -13.98
N ALA A 485 -17.70 -32.99 -13.78
CA ALA A 485 -18.50 -34.21 -13.75
C ALA A 485 -19.32 -34.37 -12.45
N ALA A 486 -19.73 -33.29 -11.79
CA ALA A 486 -20.57 -33.38 -10.60
C ALA A 486 -21.92 -34.01 -10.91
N VAL A 487 -22.55 -34.58 -9.89
CA VAL A 487 -23.82 -35.29 -9.96
C VAL A 487 -24.91 -34.34 -10.46
N SER A 488 -25.19 -34.38 -11.76
CA SER A 488 -26.38 -33.80 -12.37
C SER A 488 -27.60 -34.33 -11.62
N SER A 489 -28.39 -33.46 -10.98
CA SER A 489 -29.69 -33.72 -10.32
C SER A 489 -29.72 -34.19 -8.85
N VAL A 490 -29.02 -33.49 -7.93
CA VAL A 490 -29.35 -33.61 -6.49
C VAL A 490 -30.49 -32.63 -6.13
N SER A 491 -31.60 -33.14 -5.58
CA SER A 491 -32.69 -32.30 -5.08
C SER A 491 -32.24 -31.52 -3.85
N LEU A 492 -32.50 -30.21 -3.83
CA LEU A 492 -32.13 -29.39 -2.68
C LEU A 492 -33.05 -29.68 -1.49
N PRO A 493 -32.50 -29.96 -0.30
CA PRO A 493 -33.33 -30.25 0.86
C PRO A 493 -34.10 -29.01 1.30
N GLU A 494 -35.34 -29.23 1.76
CA GLU A 494 -36.08 -28.22 2.50
C GLU A 494 -35.54 -28.16 3.94
N LEU A 495 -34.76 -27.12 4.21
CA LEU A 495 -34.13 -26.91 5.50
C LEU A 495 -34.87 -25.83 6.27
N ARG A 496 -35.16 -26.14 7.53
CA ARG A 496 -35.63 -25.16 8.52
C ARG A 496 -34.39 -24.56 9.20
N MET A 497 -33.97 -23.38 8.73
CA MET A 497 -32.74 -22.73 9.20
C MET A 497 -32.86 -22.34 10.68
N PHE A 498 -31.75 -22.36 11.39
CA PHE A 498 -31.68 -21.88 12.76
C PHE A 498 -31.81 -20.36 12.78
N ASN A 499 -31.00 -19.67 11.96
CA ASN A 499 -31.17 -18.25 11.74
C ASN A 499 -32.28 -18.00 10.70
N ARG A 500 -33.47 -17.61 11.17
CA ARG A 500 -34.64 -17.28 10.34
C ARG A 500 -34.38 -16.18 9.32
N GLN A 501 -33.43 -15.28 9.58
CA GLN A 501 -33.11 -14.21 8.64
C GLN A 501 -32.44 -14.77 7.37
N LEU A 502 -31.72 -15.88 7.47
CA LEU A 502 -31.10 -16.54 6.31
C LEU A 502 -32.15 -17.15 5.37
N GLU A 503 -33.32 -17.55 5.88
CA GLU A 503 -34.41 -18.07 5.03
C GLU A 503 -34.92 -17.02 4.04
N LYS A 504 -34.83 -15.74 4.42
CA LYS A 504 -35.20 -14.59 3.58
C LYS A 504 -34.07 -14.12 2.67
N ASN A 505 -32.84 -14.61 2.86
CA ASN A 505 -31.68 -14.31 2.02
C ASN A 505 -31.49 -15.47 1.02
N PRO A 506 -31.85 -15.28 -0.27
CA PRO A 506 -31.83 -16.38 -1.24
C PRO A 506 -30.42 -16.93 -1.46
N GLU A 507 -29.38 -16.09 -1.44
CA GLU A 507 -28.00 -16.51 -1.68
C GLU A 507 -27.47 -17.36 -0.52
N GLN A 508 -27.64 -16.91 0.73
CA GLN A 508 -27.20 -17.65 1.91
C GLN A 508 -28.00 -18.95 2.07
N SER A 509 -29.32 -18.92 1.85
CA SER A 509 -30.17 -20.11 1.91
C SER A 509 -29.78 -21.13 0.84
N ARG A 510 -29.54 -20.70 -0.40
CA ARG A 510 -29.05 -21.55 -1.49
C ARG A 510 -27.71 -22.18 -1.13
N ALA A 511 -26.76 -21.40 -0.63
CA ALA A 511 -25.45 -21.90 -0.24
C ALA A 511 -25.54 -23.02 0.81
N VAL A 512 -26.34 -22.82 1.87
CA VAL A 512 -26.55 -23.84 2.91
C VAL A 512 -27.19 -25.11 2.33
N ARG A 513 -28.23 -24.99 1.50
CA ARG A 513 -28.90 -26.14 0.89
C ARG A 513 -27.98 -26.93 -0.04
N GLN A 514 -27.16 -26.25 -0.84
CA GLN A 514 -26.19 -26.89 -1.74
C GLN A 514 -25.11 -27.65 -0.96
N ILE A 515 -24.62 -27.07 0.15
CA ILE A 515 -23.63 -27.72 1.02
C ILE A 515 -24.22 -28.96 1.68
N VAL A 516 -25.44 -28.86 2.22
CA VAL A 516 -26.10 -30.02 2.87
C VAL A 516 -26.40 -31.12 1.85
N ALA A 517 -26.83 -30.76 0.64
CA ALA A 517 -27.05 -31.71 -0.45
C ALA A 517 -25.74 -32.36 -0.95
N GLY A 518 -24.60 -31.70 -0.77
CA GLY A 518 -23.31 -32.17 -1.28
C GLY A 518 -23.20 -32.08 -2.81
N SER A 519 -23.92 -31.15 -3.44
CA SER A 519 -24.11 -31.09 -4.90
C SER A 519 -22.82 -30.90 -5.71
N SER A 520 -21.78 -30.35 -5.11
CA SER A 520 -20.49 -30.10 -5.78
C SER A 520 -19.49 -31.26 -5.66
N LYS A 521 -19.75 -32.25 -4.78
CA LYS A 521 -18.80 -33.34 -4.53
C LYS A 521 -18.40 -34.06 -5.82
N PRO A 522 -17.11 -34.39 -6.02
CA PRO A 522 -15.96 -34.18 -5.12
C PRO A 522 -15.31 -32.79 -5.24
N ALA A 523 -15.81 -31.91 -6.10
CA ALA A 523 -15.30 -30.56 -6.24
C ALA A 523 -15.60 -29.73 -4.97
N PRO A 524 -14.74 -28.75 -4.62
CA PRO A 524 -15.02 -27.84 -3.52
C PRO A 524 -16.25 -26.96 -3.77
N TYR A 525 -17.06 -26.74 -2.74
CA TYR A 525 -18.09 -25.71 -2.76
C TYR A 525 -17.51 -24.37 -2.31
N ILE A 526 -17.72 -23.30 -3.07
CA ILE A 526 -17.21 -21.96 -2.75
C ILE A 526 -18.33 -21.03 -2.29
N ILE A 527 -18.21 -20.49 -1.08
CA ILE A 527 -18.98 -19.32 -0.66
C ILE A 527 -18.15 -18.07 -0.95
N PHE A 528 -18.45 -17.40 -2.06
CA PHE A 528 -17.82 -16.12 -2.37
C PHE A 528 -18.59 -15.01 -1.67
N GLY A 529 -18.03 -14.47 -0.60
CA GLY A 529 -18.70 -13.40 0.13
C GLY A 529 -17.85 -12.14 0.23
N PRO A 530 -18.28 -11.06 -0.41
CA PRO A 530 -17.72 -9.73 -0.19
C PRO A 530 -17.76 -9.27 1.29
N PRO A 531 -17.13 -8.14 1.64
CA PRO A 531 -17.14 -7.62 3.00
C PRO A 531 -18.58 -7.43 3.51
N GLY A 532 -18.84 -7.82 4.75
CA GLY A 532 -20.14 -7.58 5.41
C GLY A 532 -21.32 -8.42 4.90
N THR A 533 -21.13 -9.37 4.00
CA THR A 533 -22.24 -10.16 3.43
C THR A 533 -22.65 -11.40 4.24
N GLY A 534 -22.09 -11.56 5.44
CA GLY A 534 -22.47 -12.64 6.34
C GLY A 534 -21.82 -14.00 6.07
N LYS A 535 -20.70 -14.08 5.32
CA LYS A 535 -19.92 -15.32 5.08
C LYS A 535 -19.87 -16.29 6.26
N THR A 536 -19.30 -15.84 7.37
CA THR A 536 -19.14 -16.66 8.58
C THR A 536 -20.48 -17.07 9.18
N VAL A 537 -21.55 -16.26 9.03
CA VAL A 537 -22.91 -16.66 9.46
C VAL A 537 -23.41 -17.81 8.59
N THR A 538 -23.22 -17.74 7.27
CA THR A 538 -23.59 -18.80 6.32
C THR A 538 -22.80 -20.08 6.58
N VAL A 539 -21.49 -20.00 6.83
CA VAL A 539 -20.65 -21.15 7.20
C VAL A 539 -21.14 -21.80 8.49
N VAL A 540 -21.43 -21.02 9.52
CA VAL A 540 -21.93 -21.51 10.81
C VAL A 540 -23.28 -22.22 10.64
N GLU A 541 -24.22 -21.61 9.91
CA GLU A 541 -25.51 -22.24 9.62
C GLU A 541 -25.33 -23.55 8.84
N ALA A 542 -24.46 -23.58 7.83
CA ALA A 542 -24.18 -24.80 7.07
C ALA A 542 -23.62 -25.92 7.96
N ILE A 543 -22.69 -25.62 8.86
CA ILE A 543 -22.15 -26.60 9.82
C ILE A 543 -23.26 -27.16 10.73
N ILE A 544 -24.13 -26.29 11.25
CA ILE A 544 -25.25 -26.70 12.11
C ILE A 544 -26.22 -27.61 11.34
N GLN A 545 -26.58 -27.24 10.11
CA GLN A 545 -27.50 -28.03 9.30
C GLN A 545 -26.90 -29.38 8.93
N VAL A 546 -25.63 -29.44 8.49
CA VAL A 546 -24.94 -30.72 8.20
C VAL A 546 -24.95 -31.64 9.43
N ASN A 547 -24.59 -31.12 10.61
CA ASN A 547 -24.58 -31.91 11.84
C ASN A 547 -25.99 -32.39 12.26
N ARG A 548 -27.04 -31.66 11.88
CA ARG A 548 -28.43 -32.01 12.18
C ARG A 548 -28.99 -33.03 11.20
N THR A 549 -28.68 -32.90 9.92
CA THR A 549 -29.23 -33.75 8.86
C THR A 549 -28.47 -35.06 8.70
N ASP A 550 -27.18 -35.08 9.03
CA ASP A 550 -26.33 -36.28 8.98
C ASP A 550 -25.70 -36.55 10.35
N PRO A 551 -26.29 -37.45 11.17
CA PRO A 551 -25.73 -37.83 12.47
C PRO A 551 -24.34 -38.49 12.39
N SER A 552 -23.97 -39.03 11.22
CA SER A 552 -22.64 -39.62 10.99
C SER A 552 -21.57 -38.58 10.65
N ALA A 553 -21.97 -37.32 10.43
CA ALA A 553 -21.05 -36.27 10.06
C ALA A 553 -20.04 -35.96 11.18
N HIS A 554 -18.78 -35.81 10.77
CA HIS A 554 -17.70 -35.26 11.58
C HIS A 554 -17.09 -34.10 10.79
N ILE A 555 -17.04 -32.93 11.43
CA ILE A 555 -16.79 -31.66 10.77
C ILE A 555 -15.49 -31.06 11.31
N LEU A 556 -14.59 -30.71 10.39
CA LEU A 556 -13.40 -29.92 10.69
C LEU A 556 -13.61 -28.50 10.17
N ALA A 557 -13.73 -27.53 11.07
CA ALA A 557 -13.85 -26.12 10.72
C ALA A 557 -12.51 -25.41 10.93
N CYS A 558 -11.96 -24.86 9.86
CA CYS A 558 -10.65 -24.24 9.83
C CYS A 558 -10.72 -22.76 9.45
N ALA A 559 -9.71 -22.02 9.90
CA ALA A 559 -9.40 -20.68 9.40
C ALA A 559 -7.87 -20.45 9.41
N PRO A 560 -7.35 -19.50 8.63
CA PRO A 560 -5.91 -19.20 8.61
C PRO A 560 -5.41 -18.51 9.89
N SER A 561 -6.28 -17.80 10.63
CA SER A 561 -5.93 -17.07 11.86
C SER A 561 -6.71 -17.55 13.09
N ASN A 562 -6.13 -17.39 14.28
CA ASN A 562 -6.82 -17.71 15.54
C ASN A 562 -8.08 -16.86 15.72
N THR A 563 -8.04 -15.56 15.40
CA THR A 563 -9.21 -14.66 15.53
C THR A 563 -10.40 -15.14 14.69
N ALA A 564 -10.16 -15.61 13.46
CA ALA A 564 -11.21 -16.14 12.60
C ALA A 564 -11.75 -17.50 13.10
N ALA A 565 -10.86 -18.39 13.55
CA ALA A 565 -11.25 -19.66 14.16
C ALA A 565 -12.03 -19.47 15.47
N ASP A 566 -11.66 -18.48 16.28
CA ASP A 566 -12.34 -18.14 17.53
C ASP A 566 -13.73 -17.58 17.25
N LEU A 567 -13.88 -16.73 16.22
CA LEU A 567 -15.18 -16.22 15.78
C LEU A 567 -16.12 -17.36 15.32
N LEU A 568 -15.60 -18.32 14.55
CA LEU A 568 -16.36 -19.52 14.16
C LEU A 568 -16.83 -20.30 15.39
N CYS A 569 -15.91 -20.56 16.33
CA CYS A 569 -16.21 -21.34 17.54
C CYS A 569 -17.22 -20.62 18.44
N GLU A 570 -17.05 -19.31 18.67
CA GLU A 570 -17.96 -18.51 19.51
C GLU A 570 -19.40 -18.54 18.95
N ARG A 571 -19.55 -18.47 17.62
CA ARG A 571 -20.87 -18.55 16.97
C ARG A 571 -21.46 -19.96 17.02
N LEU A 572 -20.66 -21.00 16.84
CA LEU A 572 -21.13 -22.39 16.94
C LEU A 572 -21.54 -22.77 18.36
N ARG A 573 -20.83 -22.25 19.38
CA ARG A 573 -21.09 -22.52 20.81
C ARG A 573 -22.50 -22.13 21.26
N VAL A 574 -23.13 -21.17 20.58
CA VAL A 574 -24.52 -20.78 20.87
C VAL A 574 -25.51 -21.91 20.54
N HIS A 575 -25.13 -22.82 19.65
CA HIS A 575 -26.01 -23.87 19.11
C HIS A 575 -25.54 -25.30 19.44
N MET A 576 -24.32 -25.46 19.95
CA MET A 576 -23.70 -26.74 20.26
C MET A 576 -23.12 -26.74 21.67
N ASN A 577 -23.27 -27.86 22.38
CA ASN A 577 -22.72 -27.99 23.72
C ASN A 577 -21.22 -28.36 23.70
N SER A 578 -20.59 -28.32 24.88
CA SER A 578 -19.17 -28.60 25.07
C SER A 578 -18.74 -30.05 24.80
N HIS A 579 -19.67 -30.98 24.57
CA HIS A 579 -19.37 -32.37 24.20
C HIS A 579 -19.36 -32.58 22.68
N GLN A 580 -19.99 -31.67 21.92
CA GLN A 580 -20.06 -31.74 20.46
C GLN A 580 -19.01 -30.86 19.78
N LEU A 581 -18.69 -29.71 20.39
CA LEU A 581 -17.81 -28.68 19.83
C LEU A 581 -16.49 -28.59 20.59
N TYR A 582 -15.37 -28.57 19.86
CA TYR A 582 -14.03 -28.43 20.44
C TYR A 582 -13.15 -27.44 19.68
N ARG A 583 -12.48 -26.53 20.38
CA ARG A 583 -11.53 -25.56 19.83
C ARG A 583 -10.10 -25.99 20.13
N MET A 584 -9.33 -26.32 19.10
CA MET A 584 -7.95 -26.80 19.25
C MET A 584 -6.91 -25.69 18.96
N TYR A 585 -6.24 -25.18 19.99
CA TYR A 585 -5.18 -24.19 19.91
C TYR A 585 -3.78 -24.82 19.83
N ALA A 586 -2.84 -24.08 19.23
CA ALA A 586 -1.43 -24.44 19.24
C ALA A 586 -0.82 -24.25 20.64
N SER A 587 0.11 -25.12 21.03
CA SER A 587 0.80 -25.07 22.33
C SER A 587 1.68 -23.81 22.52
N SER A 588 2.07 -23.15 21.43
CA SER A 588 2.84 -21.90 21.45
C SER A 588 1.99 -20.65 21.70
N LEU A 589 0.66 -20.75 21.64
CA LEU A 589 -0.22 -19.61 21.84
C LEU A 589 -0.29 -19.21 23.32
N ASN A 590 -0.34 -17.91 23.59
CA ASN A 590 -0.51 -17.40 24.94
C ASN A 590 -2.00 -17.46 25.37
N PRO A 591 -2.37 -18.16 26.46
CA PRO A 591 -3.75 -18.23 26.94
C PRO A 591 -4.38 -16.85 27.21
N SER A 592 -3.60 -15.83 27.56
CA SER A 592 -4.12 -14.48 27.78
C SER A 592 -4.61 -13.77 26.52
N SER A 593 -4.32 -14.32 25.33
CA SER A 593 -4.66 -13.73 24.03
C SER A 593 -5.98 -14.22 23.45
N ILE A 594 -6.63 -15.20 24.09
CA ILE A 594 -7.88 -15.80 23.61
C ILE A 594 -9.09 -15.31 24.40
N LEU A 595 -10.29 -15.53 23.84
CA LEU A 595 -11.55 -15.21 24.50
C LEU A 595 -11.77 -16.12 25.72
N LYS A 596 -11.99 -15.53 26.90
CA LYS A 596 -12.24 -16.27 28.15
C LYS A 596 -13.45 -17.22 28.05
N THR A 597 -14.43 -16.89 27.22
CA THR A 597 -15.61 -17.71 26.90
C THR A 597 -15.26 -19.05 26.27
N LEU A 598 -14.12 -19.15 25.58
CA LEU A 598 -13.69 -20.35 24.86
C LEU A 598 -12.82 -21.29 25.70
N LEU A 599 -12.34 -20.87 26.88
CA LEU A 599 -11.46 -21.67 27.74
C LEU A 599 -12.06 -23.03 28.12
N LYS A 600 -13.39 -23.10 28.28
CA LYS A 600 -14.12 -24.34 28.60
C LYS A 600 -14.29 -25.30 27.43
N HIS A 601 -14.04 -24.85 26.20
CA HIS A 601 -14.27 -25.60 24.97
C HIS A 601 -12.95 -25.93 24.27
N CYS A 602 -11.81 -25.74 24.94
CA CYS A 602 -10.51 -25.83 24.30
C CYS A 602 -9.52 -26.67 25.09
N ASN A 603 -8.35 -26.86 24.50
CA ASN A 603 -7.27 -27.67 25.04
C ASN A 603 -6.39 -26.93 26.06
N TRP A 604 -6.97 -26.04 26.87
CA TRP A 604 -6.26 -25.31 27.93
C TRP A 604 -6.17 -26.15 29.20
N ASP A 605 -4.95 -26.28 29.72
CA ASP A 605 -4.67 -26.87 31.03
C ASP A 605 -4.48 -25.72 32.05
N GLU A 606 -5.45 -25.58 32.96
CA GLU A 606 -5.45 -24.55 34.00
C GLU A 606 -4.28 -24.70 34.98
N LYS A 607 -3.84 -25.93 35.28
CA LYS A 607 -2.75 -26.18 36.23
C LYS A 607 -1.40 -25.72 35.66
N GLN A 608 -1.22 -25.82 34.35
CA GLN A 608 0.03 -25.50 33.66
C GLN A 608 0.00 -24.14 32.95
N ASP A 609 -1.15 -23.48 32.91
CA ASP A 609 -1.42 -22.26 32.14
C ASP A 609 -0.90 -22.35 30.69
N CYS A 610 -1.26 -23.44 30.00
CA CYS A 610 -0.80 -23.69 28.64
C CYS A 610 -1.78 -24.56 27.85
N PHE A 611 -1.59 -24.64 26.52
CA PHE A 611 -2.40 -25.52 25.68
C PHE A 611 -1.71 -26.88 25.48
N VAL A 612 -2.42 -27.95 25.83
CA VAL A 612 -1.93 -29.34 25.77
C VAL A 612 -2.80 -30.14 24.82
N PHE A 613 -2.22 -30.80 23.82
CA PHE A 613 -3.02 -31.61 22.89
C PHE A 613 -3.53 -32.89 23.58
N PRO A 614 -4.85 -33.12 23.67
CA PRO A 614 -5.40 -34.36 24.20
C PRO A 614 -5.04 -35.55 23.31
N GLU A 615 -5.22 -36.76 23.85
CA GLU A 615 -5.14 -37.99 23.06
C GLU A 615 -6.09 -37.95 21.86
N LYS A 616 -5.70 -38.63 20.78
CA LYS A 616 -6.49 -38.67 19.54
C LYS A 616 -7.89 -39.19 19.82
N GLU A 617 -8.01 -40.24 20.62
CA GLU A 617 -9.26 -40.92 20.97
C GLU A 617 -10.24 -39.98 21.66
N VAL A 618 -9.75 -38.99 22.42
CA VAL A 618 -10.58 -37.93 23.01
C VAL A 618 -11.05 -36.96 21.93
N LEU A 619 -10.14 -36.49 21.08
CA LEU A 619 -10.47 -35.54 20.01
C LEU A 619 -11.50 -36.11 19.02
N MET A 620 -11.42 -37.41 18.70
CA MET A 620 -12.32 -38.05 17.73
C MET A 620 -13.75 -38.27 18.25
N LYS A 621 -14.03 -38.01 19.54
CA LYS A 621 -15.39 -38.05 20.10
C LYS A 621 -16.22 -36.82 19.72
N TYR A 622 -15.56 -35.71 19.41
CA TYR A 622 -16.24 -34.46 19.06
C TYR A 622 -16.82 -34.51 17.65
N LYS A 623 -17.99 -33.88 17.47
CA LYS A 623 -18.66 -33.76 16.17
C LYS A 623 -18.07 -32.64 15.33
N VAL A 624 -17.69 -31.54 15.97
CA VAL A 624 -17.10 -30.37 15.32
C VAL A 624 -15.81 -29.99 16.02
N ILE A 625 -14.71 -30.00 15.27
CA ILE A 625 -13.41 -29.47 15.73
C ILE A 625 -13.12 -28.17 14.98
N VAL A 626 -12.89 -27.11 15.73
CA VAL A 626 -12.49 -25.79 15.22
C VAL A 626 -11.00 -25.58 15.46
N THR A 627 -10.24 -25.26 14.42
CA THR A 627 -8.78 -25.11 14.50
C THR A 627 -8.26 -24.09 13.50
N THR A 628 -7.01 -23.65 13.65
CA THR A 628 -6.30 -23.00 12.53
C THR A 628 -5.83 -24.05 11.52
N LEU A 629 -5.61 -23.65 10.26
CA LEU A 629 -5.05 -24.53 9.22
C LEU A 629 -3.73 -25.23 9.65
N TYR A 630 -2.79 -24.50 10.24
CA TYR A 630 -1.54 -25.10 10.74
C TYR A 630 -1.76 -26.10 11.87
N THR A 631 -2.58 -25.73 12.85
CA THR A 631 -2.87 -26.61 14.00
C THR A 631 -3.61 -27.88 13.57
N ALA A 632 -4.41 -27.85 12.49
CA ALA A 632 -5.01 -29.06 11.90
C ALA A 632 -3.97 -30.12 11.51
N GLY A 633 -2.74 -29.71 11.18
CA GLY A 633 -1.62 -30.61 10.91
C GLY A 633 -1.26 -31.52 12.09
N ARG A 634 -1.67 -31.18 13.32
CA ARG A 634 -1.51 -32.04 14.49
C ARG A 634 -2.40 -33.29 14.43
N LEU A 635 -3.58 -33.20 13.81
CA LEU A 635 -4.49 -34.34 13.62
C LEU A 635 -3.86 -35.40 12.71
N VAL A 636 -3.27 -34.97 11.60
CA VAL A 636 -2.49 -35.86 10.72
C VAL A 636 -1.30 -36.46 11.48
N THR A 637 -0.56 -35.63 12.21
CA THR A 637 0.62 -36.08 12.97
C THR A 637 0.27 -37.12 14.04
N GLY A 638 -0.87 -36.97 14.69
CA GLY A 638 -1.39 -37.95 15.65
C GLY A 638 -2.09 -39.16 15.03
N GLY A 639 -2.06 -39.30 13.70
CA GLY A 639 -2.56 -40.48 12.99
C GLY A 639 -4.08 -40.55 12.91
N VAL A 640 -4.79 -39.40 12.88
CA VAL A 640 -6.22 -39.39 12.53
C VAL A 640 -6.38 -40.00 11.13
N ARG A 641 -7.33 -40.93 11.00
CA ARG A 641 -7.53 -41.67 9.75
C ARG A 641 -8.14 -40.75 8.69
N CYS A 642 -7.65 -40.86 7.46
CA CYS A 642 -8.24 -40.18 6.31
C CYS A 642 -9.71 -40.58 6.15
N GLY A 643 -10.58 -39.59 5.93
CA GLY A 643 -12.03 -39.80 5.85
C GLY A 643 -12.76 -39.80 7.19
N HIS A 644 -12.07 -39.63 8.32
CA HIS A 644 -12.75 -39.38 9.60
C HIS A 644 -13.63 -38.13 9.52
N PHE A 645 -13.10 -37.03 8.97
CA PHE A 645 -13.89 -35.83 8.71
C PHE A 645 -14.62 -35.99 7.38
N THR A 646 -15.95 -36.02 7.44
CA THR A 646 -16.82 -36.06 6.25
C THR A 646 -16.93 -34.68 5.61
N HIS A 647 -16.72 -33.60 6.39
CA HIS A 647 -16.75 -32.23 5.90
C HIS A 647 -15.57 -31.44 6.46
N VAL A 648 -14.89 -30.71 5.57
CA VAL A 648 -13.88 -29.70 5.93
C VAL A 648 -14.37 -28.34 5.47
N PHE A 649 -14.54 -27.41 6.40
CA PHE A 649 -14.86 -26.01 6.13
C PHE A 649 -13.60 -25.17 6.32
N VAL A 650 -13.32 -24.27 5.39
CA VAL A 650 -12.24 -23.29 5.53
C VAL A 650 -12.83 -21.89 5.36
N ASP A 651 -12.97 -21.15 6.46
CA ASP A 651 -13.35 -19.73 6.42
C ASP A 651 -12.11 -18.86 6.18
N GLU A 652 -12.33 -17.71 5.55
CA GLU A 652 -11.27 -16.81 5.08
C GLU A 652 -10.21 -17.51 4.19
N ALA A 653 -10.63 -18.51 3.40
CA ALA A 653 -9.75 -19.33 2.56
C ALA A 653 -8.94 -18.53 1.53
N GLY A 654 -9.42 -17.34 1.15
CA GLY A 654 -8.70 -16.41 0.27
C GLY A 654 -7.38 -15.88 0.86
N GLN A 655 -7.21 -15.91 2.19
CA GLN A 655 -6.01 -15.44 2.88
C GLN A 655 -4.91 -16.51 2.99
N ALA A 656 -5.23 -17.77 2.73
CA ALA A 656 -4.31 -18.88 2.94
C ALA A 656 -3.50 -19.17 1.68
N GLU A 657 -2.24 -19.59 1.83
CA GLU A 657 -1.52 -20.22 0.73
C GLU A 657 -2.24 -21.53 0.36
N GLU A 658 -2.19 -21.93 -0.91
CA GLU A 658 -2.78 -23.20 -1.33
C GLU A 658 -2.21 -24.42 -0.55
N PRO A 659 -0.89 -24.56 -0.35
CA PRO A 659 -0.35 -25.63 0.49
C PRO A 659 -0.73 -25.51 1.97
N GLN A 660 -1.00 -24.31 2.48
CA GLN A 660 -1.48 -24.11 3.84
C GLN A 660 -2.92 -24.61 3.98
N CYS A 661 -3.80 -24.29 3.02
CA CYS A 661 -5.16 -24.81 2.97
C CYS A 661 -5.17 -26.35 2.96
N LEU A 662 -4.23 -26.96 2.23
CA LEU A 662 -4.10 -28.41 2.15
C LEU A 662 -3.77 -29.08 3.49
N ILE A 663 -3.17 -28.40 4.46
CA ILE A 663 -2.83 -29.00 5.77
C ILE A 663 -4.07 -29.58 6.47
N ALA A 664 -5.23 -28.94 6.29
CA ALA A 664 -6.50 -29.37 6.86
C ALA A 664 -7.28 -30.35 5.97
N VAL A 665 -6.81 -30.60 4.74
CA VAL A 665 -7.51 -31.41 3.74
C VAL A 665 -6.77 -32.71 3.48
N ALA A 666 -5.49 -32.62 3.11
CA ALA A 666 -4.68 -33.76 2.71
C ALA A 666 -4.41 -34.71 3.89
N GLY A 667 -4.91 -35.94 3.77
CA GLY A 667 -4.82 -36.97 4.81
C GLY A 667 -5.91 -36.92 5.88
N LEU A 668 -6.82 -35.94 5.82
CA LEU A 668 -7.97 -35.83 6.73
C LEU A 668 -9.31 -36.02 6.00
N LEU A 669 -9.43 -35.48 4.78
CA LEU A 669 -10.61 -35.60 3.93
C LEU A 669 -10.45 -36.75 2.92
N CYS A 670 -11.48 -37.58 2.77
CA CYS A 670 -11.57 -38.54 1.67
C CYS A 670 -12.14 -37.85 0.42
N ALA A 671 -11.42 -37.88 -0.70
CA ALA A 671 -11.83 -37.19 -1.93
C ALA A 671 -13.20 -37.62 -2.46
N GLU A 672 -13.52 -38.91 -2.38
CA GLU A 672 -14.74 -39.48 -2.97
C GLU A 672 -16.00 -39.21 -2.14
N LYS A 673 -15.88 -39.31 -0.80
CA LYS A 673 -17.04 -39.24 0.12
C LYS A 673 -17.15 -37.89 0.84
N GLY A 674 -16.03 -37.21 1.00
CA GLY A 674 -15.91 -35.98 1.76
C GLY A 674 -16.38 -34.76 0.98
N GLN A 675 -16.65 -33.67 1.71
CA GLN A 675 -16.92 -32.35 1.14
C GLN A 675 -15.87 -31.33 1.62
N LEU A 676 -15.33 -30.55 0.69
CA LEU A 676 -14.56 -29.35 1.02
C LEU A 676 -15.41 -28.11 0.74
N VAL A 677 -15.56 -27.24 1.74
CA VAL A 677 -16.24 -25.95 1.60
C VAL A 677 -15.23 -24.83 1.86
N LEU A 678 -15.06 -23.94 0.88
CA LEU A 678 -14.16 -22.80 0.96
C LEU A 678 -14.98 -21.51 1.01
N ALA A 679 -14.90 -20.77 2.11
CA ALA A 679 -15.52 -19.45 2.23
C ALA A 679 -14.45 -18.37 2.20
N GLY A 680 -14.65 -17.32 1.42
CA GLY A 680 -13.68 -16.24 1.33
C GLY A 680 -14.00 -15.19 0.28
N ASP A 681 -13.03 -14.31 0.05
CA ASP A 681 -13.13 -13.22 -0.91
C ASP A 681 -11.78 -13.00 -1.61
N HIS A 682 -11.71 -13.40 -2.88
CA HIS A 682 -10.50 -13.25 -3.71
C HIS A 682 -10.20 -11.79 -4.09
N LYS A 683 -11.12 -10.85 -3.85
CA LYS A 683 -10.91 -9.39 -4.03
C LYS A 683 -10.40 -8.70 -2.76
N GLN A 684 -10.29 -9.41 -1.63
CA GLN A 684 -9.61 -8.94 -0.42
C GLN A 684 -8.17 -9.47 -0.34
N LEU A 685 -7.47 -9.13 0.74
CA LEU A 685 -6.08 -9.53 0.97
C LEU A 685 -5.90 -11.06 0.87
N GLY A 686 -4.91 -11.46 0.07
CA GLY A 686 -4.42 -12.83 -0.06
C GLY A 686 -3.24 -13.13 0.88
N PRO A 687 -2.58 -14.29 0.72
CA PRO A 687 -1.45 -14.68 1.55
C PRO A 687 -0.26 -13.72 1.41
N ILE A 688 0.51 -13.57 2.50
CA ILE A 688 1.67 -12.70 2.57
C ILE A 688 2.92 -13.51 2.19
N ILE A 689 3.37 -13.36 0.95
CA ILE A 689 4.56 -14.04 0.44
C ILE A 689 5.78 -13.12 0.54
N ARG A 690 6.89 -13.64 1.06
CA ARG A 690 8.13 -12.85 1.23
C ARG A 690 9.02 -12.92 0.01
N SER A 691 9.13 -14.10 -0.60
CA SER A 691 9.90 -14.31 -1.81
C SER A 691 9.21 -13.65 -3.00
N SER A 692 9.81 -12.58 -3.52
CA SER A 692 9.35 -11.89 -4.73
C SER A 692 9.27 -12.85 -5.92
N LEU A 693 10.26 -13.75 -6.06
CA LEU A 693 10.26 -14.78 -7.10
C LEU A 693 9.12 -15.78 -6.93
N ALA A 694 8.85 -16.27 -5.71
CA ALA A 694 7.72 -17.18 -5.48
C ALA A 694 6.37 -16.49 -5.75
N MET A 695 6.24 -15.22 -5.34
CA MET A 695 5.04 -14.40 -5.59
C MET A 695 4.78 -14.25 -7.09
N GLN A 696 5.79 -13.89 -7.88
CA GLN A 696 5.69 -13.76 -9.35
C GLN A 696 5.33 -15.08 -10.06
N ARG A 697 5.60 -16.23 -9.43
CA ARG A 697 5.31 -17.57 -9.98
C ARG A 697 4.02 -18.20 -9.44
N GLY A 698 3.17 -17.38 -8.81
CA GLY A 698 1.81 -17.75 -8.42
C GLY A 698 1.66 -18.32 -7.01
N TYR A 699 2.71 -18.31 -6.17
CA TYR A 699 2.59 -18.79 -4.79
C TYR A 699 1.64 -17.93 -3.93
N GLY A 700 1.45 -16.67 -4.32
CA GLY A 700 0.49 -15.76 -3.69
C GLY A 700 -0.98 -15.99 -4.05
N LEU A 701 -1.29 -16.97 -4.93
CA LEU A 701 -2.66 -17.35 -5.25
C LEU A 701 -3.15 -18.39 -4.25
N SER A 702 -4.26 -18.09 -3.57
CA SER A 702 -4.94 -19.05 -2.70
C SER A 702 -5.63 -20.15 -3.51
N LEU A 703 -5.91 -21.30 -2.88
CA LEU A 703 -6.70 -22.38 -3.50
C LEU A 703 -8.06 -21.86 -3.99
N LEU A 704 -8.73 -21.03 -3.18
CA LEU A 704 -10.01 -20.40 -3.52
C LEU A 704 -9.88 -19.51 -4.76
N GLU A 705 -8.87 -18.62 -4.79
CA GLU A 705 -8.67 -17.71 -5.92
C GLU A 705 -8.34 -18.46 -7.21
N ARG A 706 -7.51 -19.52 -7.14
CA ARG A 706 -7.21 -20.36 -8.30
C ARG A 706 -8.44 -21.09 -8.83
N LEU A 707 -9.27 -21.67 -7.96
CA LEU A 707 -10.50 -22.37 -8.38
C LEU A 707 -11.50 -21.39 -9.00
N MET A 708 -11.66 -20.19 -8.43
CA MET A 708 -12.54 -19.15 -8.97
C MET A 708 -12.15 -18.65 -10.37
N GLN A 709 -10.93 -18.93 -10.84
CA GLN A 709 -10.48 -18.63 -12.20
C GLN A 709 -10.85 -19.73 -13.22
N GLN A 710 -11.33 -20.89 -12.76
CA GLN A 710 -11.75 -21.99 -13.63
C GLN A 710 -13.19 -21.80 -14.10
N GLU A 711 -13.50 -22.25 -15.32
CA GLU A 711 -14.83 -22.12 -15.95
C GLU A 711 -15.98 -22.64 -15.08
N LEU A 712 -15.75 -23.69 -14.28
CA LEU A 712 -16.75 -24.26 -13.37
C LEU A 712 -17.27 -23.26 -12.31
N TYR A 713 -16.45 -22.27 -11.97
CA TYR A 713 -16.72 -21.30 -10.91
C TYR A 713 -17.00 -19.88 -11.44
N THR A 714 -16.99 -19.67 -12.77
CA THR A 714 -17.26 -18.35 -13.36
C THR A 714 -18.74 -17.97 -13.30
N GLY A 715 -19.64 -18.95 -13.38
CA GLY A 715 -21.06 -18.77 -13.06
C GLY A 715 -21.25 -18.62 -11.56
N LEU A 716 -21.34 -17.38 -11.06
CA LEU A 716 -21.40 -17.04 -9.62
C LEU A 716 -22.68 -17.51 -8.90
N GLU A 717 -23.55 -18.22 -9.64
CA GLU A 717 -24.78 -18.88 -9.22
C GLU A 717 -24.83 -20.35 -9.69
N SER A 718 -23.69 -21.05 -9.69
CA SER A 718 -23.61 -22.45 -10.13
C SER A 718 -23.79 -23.44 -8.96
N PHE A 719 -23.78 -24.73 -9.28
CA PHE A 719 -23.71 -25.81 -8.28
C PHE A 719 -22.42 -25.80 -7.43
N TYR A 720 -21.40 -25.03 -7.85
CA TYR A 720 -20.07 -25.02 -7.23
C TYR A 720 -19.78 -23.75 -6.44
N VAL A 721 -20.46 -22.65 -6.73
CA VAL A 721 -20.21 -21.37 -6.07
C VAL A 721 -21.51 -20.62 -5.81
N THR A 722 -21.58 -19.92 -4.69
CA THR A 722 -22.59 -18.90 -4.47
C THR A 722 -21.95 -17.60 -4.03
N LYS A 723 -22.23 -16.52 -4.77
CA LYS A 723 -21.87 -15.16 -4.38
C LYS A 723 -22.94 -14.58 -3.44
N LEU A 724 -22.50 -14.05 -2.30
CA LEU A 724 -23.39 -13.34 -1.37
C LEU A 724 -23.45 -11.85 -1.73
N LEU A 725 -24.65 -11.27 -1.84
CA LEU A 725 -24.84 -9.90 -2.33
C LEU A 725 -25.27 -8.89 -1.24
N GLN A 726 -26.06 -9.33 -0.26
CA GLN A 726 -26.62 -8.46 0.77
C GLN A 726 -25.57 -8.12 1.83
N ASN A 727 -25.13 -6.86 1.88
CA ASN A 727 -24.18 -6.32 2.86
C ASN A 727 -24.92 -5.81 4.11
N TYR A 728 -24.56 -6.35 5.28
CA TYR A 728 -25.14 -6.02 6.58
C TYR A 728 -24.24 -5.16 7.47
N ARG A 729 -23.18 -4.56 6.91
CA ARG A 729 -22.15 -3.86 7.70
C ARG A 729 -22.17 -2.35 7.52
N SER A 730 -22.04 -1.91 6.28
CA SER A 730 -21.53 -0.57 5.97
C SER A 730 -22.63 0.35 5.45
N HIS A 731 -22.51 1.64 5.75
CA HIS A 731 -23.29 2.68 5.09
C HIS A 731 -23.04 2.69 3.57
N GLU A 732 -24.06 3.03 2.77
CA GLU A 732 -23.98 3.05 1.30
C GLU A 732 -22.80 3.90 0.78
N ALA A 733 -22.63 5.11 1.32
CA ALA A 733 -21.52 6.00 0.97
C ALA A 733 -20.13 5.37 1.15
N ILE A 734 -19.95 4.50 2.16
CA ILE A 734 -18.68 3.79 2.39
C ILE A 734 -18.50 2.68 1.34
N LEU A 735 -19.59 1.96 1.05
CA LEU A 735 -19.57 0.80 0.17
C LEU A 735 -19.53 1.16 -1.32
N LYS A 736 -19.95 2.37 -1.70
CA LYS A 736 -20.13 2.81 -3.09
C LYS A 736 -18.94 2.49 -3.99
N VAL A 737 -17.74 3.00 -3.66
CA VAL A 737 -16.56 2.81 -4.51
C VAL A 737 -16.06 1.35 -4.51
N PRO A 738 -15.89 0.67 -3.35
CA PRO A 738 -15.55 -0.75 -3.35
C PRO A 738 -16.53 -1.64 -4.14
N ASN A 739 -17.83 -1.37 -4.05
CA ASN A 739 -18.85 -2.11 -4.79
C ASN A 739 -18.70 -1.96 -6.31
N GLU A 740 -18.42 -0.75 -6.77
CA GLU A 740 -18.22 -0.47 -8.19
C GLU A 740 -16.92 -1.05 -8.75
N GLU A 741 -15.82 -0.99 -7.99
CA GLU A 741 -14.50 -1.42 -8.47
C GLU A 741 -14.30 -2.93 -8.38
N PHE A 742 -14.83 -3.58 -7.34
CA PHE A 742 -14.49 -4.98 -7.05
C PHE A 742 -15.64 -5.96 -7.22
N TYR A 743 -16.88 -5.47 -7.22
CA TYR A 743 -18.07 -6.32 -7.10
C TYR A 743 -19.17 -6.00 -8.13
N ASN A 744 -18.82 -5.34 -9.24
CA ASN A 744 -19.70 -5.06 -10.38
C ASN A 744 -20.99 -4.30 -10.02
N LYS A 745 -21.00 -3.51 -8.93
CA LYS A 745 -22.19 -2.82 -8.42
C LYS A 745 -23.31 -3.74 -7.91
N GLU A 746 -23.02 -5.02 -7.67
CA GLU A 746 -24.04 -6.00 -7.28
C GLU A 746 -24.35 -6.00 -5.78
N LEU A 747 -23.50 -5.41 -4.93
CA LEU A 747 -23.74 -5.40 -3.47
C LEU A 747 -24.93 -4.53 -3.08
N GLN A 748 -25.77 -5.06 -2.20
CA GLN A 748 -27.00 -4.44 -1.72
C GLN A 748 -26.87 -4.03 -0.26
N VAL A 749 -27.25 -2.81 0.09
CA VAL A 749 -27.03 -2.27 1.45
C VAL A 749 -28.19 -2.59 2.38
N LEU A 750 -28.08 -3.70 3.12
CA LEU A 750 -29.05 -4.15 4.13
C LEU A 750 -28.55 -4.01 5.59
N ALA A 751 -27.46 -3.28 5.81
CA ALA A 751 -26.99 -2.94 7.15
C ALA A 751 -28.10 -2.25 7.96
N ASP A 752 -28.14 -2.52 9.27
CA ASP A 752 -29.11 -1.89 10.18
C ASP A 752 -29.05 -0.37 10.05
N LYS A 753 -30.22 0.25 9.87
CA LYS A 753 -30.32 1.68 9.56
C LYS A 753 -29.80 2.52 10.71
N MET A 754 -30.13 2.16 11.95
CA MET A 754 -29.73 2.90 13.15
C MET A 754 -28.21 2.82 13.36
N GLU A 755 -27.61 1.64 13.17
CA GLU A 755 -26.16 1.46 13.27
C GLU A 755 -25.44 2.20 12.13
N ARG A 756 -25.80 1.99 10.87
CA ARG A 756 -25.06 2.56 9.73
C ARG A 756 -25.19 4.09 9.62
N GLU A 757 -26.34 4.66 10.00
CA GLU A 757 -26.60 6.11 9.91
C GLU A 757 -26.21 6.87 11.19
N THR A 758 -25.66 6.18 12.20
CA THR A 758 -25.31 6.76 13.52
C THR A 758 -24.54 8.09 13.41
N TYR A 759 -23.61 8.22 12.46
CA TYR A 759 -22.76 9.41 12.31
C TYR A 759 -23.21 10.37 11.20
N CYS A 760 -24.31 10.11 10.49
CA CYS A 760 -24.77 10.95 9.38
C CYS A 760 -25.06 12.41 9.78
N GLN A 761 -25.40 12.64 11.05
CA GLN A 761 -25.66 13.98 11.59
C GLN A 761 -24.50 14.54 12.43
N TRP A 762 -23.36 13.88 12.47
CA TRP A 762 -22.20 14.35 13.24
C TRP A 762 -21.73 15.73 12.77
N GLU A 763 -21.51 16.65 13.70
CA GLU A 763 -21.19 18.06 13.42
C GLU A 763 -19.85 18.30 12.74
N ALA A 764 -18.90 17.37 12.88
CA ALA A 764 -17.63 17.47 12.18
C ALA A 764 -17.69 16.96 10.72
N LEU A 765 -18.83 16.42 10.25
CA LEU A 765 -18.97 16.04 8.85
C LEU A 765 -18.99 17.28 7.94
N PRO A 766 -18.20 17.30 6.85
CA PRO A 766 -18.26 18.36 5.85
C PRO A 766 -19.63 18.45 5.18
N LYS A 767 -20.29 17.30 4.97
CA LYS A 767 -21.64 17.19 4.43
C LYS A 767 -22.47 16.23 5.29
N LYS A 768 -23.57 16.74 5.87
CA LYS A 768 -24.56 15.92 6.57
C LYS A 768 -25.15 14.85 5.65
N GLY A 769 -25.37 13.65 6.19
CA GLY A 769 -25.83 12.48 5.44
C GLY A 769 -24.73 11.73 4.68
N PHE A 770 -23.49 12.24 4.67
CA PHE A 770 -22.36 11.61 3.99
C PHE A 770 -21.25 11.27 4.99
N PRO A 771 -21.27 10.07 5.61
CA PRO A 771 -20.35 9.71 6.68
C PRO A 771 -19.00 9.20 6.16
N VAL A 772 -18.46 9.86 5.14
CA VAL A 772 -17.12 9.61 4.58
C VAL A 772 -16.38 10.93 4.50
N ILE A 773 -15.18 10.96 5.06
CA ILE A 773 -14.29 12.11 4.99
C ILE A 773 -13.00 11.67 4.31
N PHE A 774 -12.59 12.39 3.26
CA PHE A 774 -11.21 12.36 2.81
C PHE A 774 -10.54 13.69 3.21
N HIS A 775 -9.53 13.61 4.06
CA HIS A 775 -8.74 14.76 4.50
C HIS A 775 -7.39 14.76 3.79
N GLY A 776 -7.24 15.66 2.82
CA GLY A 776 -6.00 15.84 2.06
C GLY A 776 -4.90 16.50 2.90
N VAL A 777 -3.77 15.81 3.05
CA VAL A 777 -2.60 16.28 3.81
C VAL A 777 -1.36 16.17 2.93
N LEU A 778 -0.72 17.30 2.62
CA LEU A 778 0.63 17.29 2.04
C LEU A 778 1.64 17.07 3.16
N GLY A 779 1.81 15.84 3.63
CA GLY A 779 2.76 15.56 4.72
C GLY A 779 4.18 15.31 4.20
N LYS A 780 5.01 14.77 5.09
CA LYS A 780 6.35 14.28 4.77
C LYS A 780 6.48 12.86 5.29
N ASP A 781 6.77 11.90 4.41
CA ASP A 781 7.08 10.54 4.84
C ASP A 781 8.55 10.42 5.24
N GLU A 782 8.79 10.12 6.52
CA GLU A 782 10.10 10.09 7.16
C GLU A 782 10.45 8.69 7.69
N ARG A 783 11.73 8.49 7.98
CA ARG A 783 12.30 7.30 8.65
C ARG A 783 13.25 7.76 9.74
N GLU A 784 13.47 6.90 10.72
CA GLU A 784 14.39 7.19 11.82
C GLU A 784 15.29 5.99 12.16
N ALA A 785 16.48 6.31 12.67
CA ALA A 785 17.47 5.35 13.15
C ALA A 785 17.72 4.23 12.11
N ASN A 786 17.59 2.97 12.50
CA ASN A 786 17.76 1.81 11.61
C ASN A 786 16.44 1.27 11.04
N SER A 787 15.30 1.92 11.30
CA SER A 787 13.98 1.41 10.89
C SER A 787 13.73 1.71 9.41
N PRO A 788 13.51 0.68 8.56
CA PRO A 788 13.15 0.88 7.16
C PRO A 788 11.69 1.34 6.96
N SER A 789 10.87 1.28 8.01
CA SER A 789 9.44 1.64 7.97
C SER A 789 9.23 3.15 8.13
N PHE A 790 8.19 3.66 7.46
CA PHE A 790 7.92 5.09 7.34
C PHE A 790 6.84 5.58 8.30
N PHE A 791 6.86 6.87 8.59
CA PHE A 791 5.82 7.57 9.34
C PHE A 791 5.61 8.97 8.76
N ASN A 792 4.44 9.56 9.04
CA ASN A 792 4.06 10.89 8.61
C ASN A 792 3.30 11.57 9.74
N VAL A 793 3.97 12.52 10.38
CA VAL A 793 3.50 13.22 11.57
C VAL A 793 2.28 14.10 11.27
N SER A 794 2.26 14.79 10.14
CA SER A 794 1.14 15.67 9.75
C SER A 794 -0.17 14.90 9.59
N GLU A 795 -0.11 13.66 9.11
CA GLU A 795 -1.30 12.79 9.10
C GLU A 795 -1.74 12.41 10.52
N ILE A 796 -0.80 12.18 11.45
CA ILE A 796 -1.12 11.87 12.86
C ILE A 796 -1.80 13.04 13.54
N ASP A 797 -1.36 14.28 13.31
CA ASP A 797 -2.03 15.48 13.84
C ASP A 797 -3.50 15.53 13.44
N VAL A 798 -3.81 15.26 12.17
CA VAL A 798 -5.19 15.22 11.65
C VAL A 798 -5.98 14.05 12.26
N LEU A 799 -5.38 12.87 12.42
CA LEU A 799 -6.03 11.76 13.12
C LEU A 799 -6.38 12.13 14.56
N MET A 800 -5.44 12.72 15.31
CA MET A 800 -5.67 13.13 16.69
C MET A 800 -6.76 14.20 16.79
N MET A 801 -6.80 15.16 15.87
CA MET A 801 -7.85 16.17 15.78
C MET A 801 -9.25 15.53 15.66
N TYR A 802 -9.43 14.55 14.76
CA TYR A 802 -10.73 13.88 14.61
C TYR A 802 -11.09 13.02 15.83
N LEU A 803 -10.13 12.34 16.44
CA LEU A 803 -10.37 11.58 17.68
C LEU A 803 -10.82 12.47 18.83
N GLN A 804 -10.20 13.65 18.99
CA GLN A 804 -10.64 14.66 19.96
C GLN A 804 -12.08 15.10 19.69
N LYS A 805 -12.41 15.45 18.45
CA LYS A 805 -13.79 15.81 18.06
C LYS A 805 -14.78 14.69 18.36
N LEU A 806 -14.45 13.44 18.07
CA LEU A 806 -15.29 12.28 18.41
C LEU A 806 -15.50 12.16 19.92
N LYS A 807 -14.44 12.37 20.71
CA LYS A 807 -14.49 12.31 22.16
C LYS A 807 -15.32 13.44 22.77
N GLU A 808 -15.25 14.64 22.21
CA GLU A 808 -15.97 15.83 22.70
C GLU A 808 -17.48 15.79 22.37
N THR A 809 -17.83 15.13 21.26
CA THR A 809 -19.21 15.06 20.73
C THR A 809 -19.97 13.80 21.11
N GLN A 810 -19.31 12.77 21.63
CA GLN A 810 -19.98 11.54 22.09
C GLN A 810 -21.06 11.83 23.15
N GLY A 811 -22.15 11.07 23.14
CA GLY A 811 -23.25 11.23 24.10
C GLY A 811 -24.07 12.52 23.94
N LYS A 812 -23.80 13.35 22.94
CA LYS A 812 -24.52 14.60 22.65
C LYS A 812 -25.26 14.49 21.31
N LYS A 813 -26.36 15.24 21.17
CA LYS A 813 -27.12 15.39 19.89
C LYS A 813 -27.45 14.05 19.20
N GLY A 814 -27.80 13.03 19.98
CA GLY A 814 -28.17 11.70 19.47
C GLY A 814 -27.00 10.74 19.17
N LEU A 815 -25.75 11.15 19.40
CA LEU A 815 -24.60 10.25 19.26
C LEU A 815 -24.46 9.32 20.47
N PRO A 816 -24.13 8.04 20.26
CA PRO A 816 -23.89 7.11 21.36
C PRO A 816 -22.65 7.51 22.16
N LYS A 817 -22.58 7.05 23.41
CA LYS A 817 -21.33 7.05 24.17
C LYS A 817 -20.36 6.08 23.48
N LEU A 818 -19.13 6.52 23.23
CA LEU A 818 -18.16 5.74 22.48
C LEU A 818 -17.33 4.87 23.41
N SER A 819 -17.22 3.58 23.09
CA SER A 819 -16.16 2.73 23.61
C SER A 819 -14.93 2.83 22.70
N THR A 820 -13.74 2.66 23.25
CA THR A 820 -12.51 2.55 22.45
C THR A 820 -12.53 1.35 21.50
N LYS A 821 -13.31 0.30 21.81
CA LYS A 821 -13.57 -0.83 20.90
C LYS A 821 -14.31 -0.45 19.62
N ASP A 822 -15.04 0.66 19.61
CA ASP A 822 -15.82 1.11 18.45
C ASP A 822 -14.95 1.74 17.36
N ILE A 823 -13.69 2.05 17.66
CA ILE A 823 -12.76 2.78 16.80
C ILE A 823 -11.61 1.88 16.37
N GLY A 824 -11.25 1.95 15.09
CA GLY A 824 -10.04 1.34 14.56
C GLY A 824 -9.23 2.32 13.72
N ILE A 825 -7.90 2.28 13.86
CA ILE A 825 -6.98 3.08 13.04
C ILE A 825 -6.11 2.13 12.20
N ILE A 826 -6.19 2.27 10.88
CA ILE A 826 -5.49 1.44 9.91
C ILE A 826 -4.39 2.24 9.22
N THR A 827 -3.17 1.70 9.19
CA THR A 827 -2.07 2.29 8.42
C THR A 827 -1.10 1.21 7.94
N PRO A 828 -0.53 1.29 6.73
CA PRO A 828 0.24 0.18 6.18
C PRO A 828 1.68 0.15 6.71
N TYR A 829 2.10 1.16 7.47
CA TYR A 829 3.46 1.27 7.99
C TYR A 829 3.53 1.07 9.50
N ARG A 830 4.38 0.14 9.91
CA ARG A 830 4.62 -0.18 11.33
C ARG A 830 5.10 1.02 12.13
N LYS A 831 6.00 1.84 11.58
CA LYS A 831 6.49 3.03 12.29
C LYS A 831 5.39 4.07 12.49
N GLN A 832 4.45 4.17 11.56
CA GLN A 832 3.23 4.98 11.75
C GLN A 832 2.36 4.43 12.88
N VAL A 833 2.17 3.10 12.98
CA VAL A 833 1.44 2.48 14.10
C VAL A 833 2.07 2.86 15.45
N GLU A 834 3.39 2.75 15.57
CA GLU A 834 4.14 3.10 16.79
C GLU A 834 3.95 4.57 17.16
N LYS A 835 4.10 5.48 16.19
CA LYS A 835 3.97 6.93 16.40
C LYS A 835 2.53 7.33 16.76
N ILE A 836 1.51 6.70 16.14
CA ILE A 836 0.10 6.90 16.51
C ILE A 836 -0.15 6.43 17.95
N LYS A 837 0.35 5.25 18.35
CA LYS A 837 0.21 4.75 19.73
C LYS A 837 0.90 5.68 20.73
N LYS A 838 2.05 6.27 20.39
CA LYS A 838 2.71 7.29 21.20
C LYS A 838 1.85 8.56 21.30
N ALA A 839 1.32 9.05 20.19
CA ALA A 839 0.45 10.22 20.13
C ALA A 839 -0.80 10.09 21.01
N LEU A 840 -1.46 8.93 20.97
CA LEU A 840 -2.64 8.63 21.78
C LEU A 840 -2.37 8.76 23.29
N LYS A 841 -1.14 8.47 23.74
CA LYS A 841 -0.72 8.62 25.14
C LYS A 841 -0.34 10.06 25.49
N SER A 842 0.30 10.79 24.57
CA SER A 842 0.71 12.18 24.79
C SER A 842 -0.48 13.15 24.88
N VAL A 843 -1.55 12.92 24.10
CA VAL A 843 -2.69 13.83 24.05
C VAL A 843 -3.57 13.69 25.31
N LYS A 844 -3.55 14.70 26.19
CA LYS A 844 -4.30 14.72 27.48
C LYS A 844 -5.76 14.30 27.34
N THR A 845 -6.50 14.87 26.40
CA THR A 845 -7.92 14.55 26.18
C THR A 845 -8.12 13.07 25.86
N LEU A 846 -7.20 12.42 25.15
CA LEU A 846 -7.31 11.02 24.74
C LEU A 846 -6.73 10.06 25.78
N SER A 847 -5.80 10.50 26.63
CA SER A 847 -5.15 9.66 27.67
C SER A 847 -6.12 9.01 28.65
N GLN A 848 -7.32 9.59 28.85
CA GLN A 848 -8.37 9.04 29.72
C GLN A 848 -9.12 7.85 29.11
N TRP A 849 -8.96 7.58 27.81
CA TRP A 849 -9.56 6.41 27.18
C TRP A 849 -8.77 5.14 27.53
N ASP A 850 -9.45 3.98 27.64
CA ASP A 850 -8.75 2.70 27.74
C ASP A 850 -8.15 2.34 26.37
N LEU A 851 -6.91 2.80 26.16
CA LEU A 851 -6.16 2.62 24.93
C LEU A 851 -5.79 1.15 24.66
N LYS A 852 -5.97 0.23 25.62
CA LYS A 852 -5.73 -1.21 25.39
C LYS A 852 -6.72 -1.78 24.38
N GLU A 853 -7.93 -1.23 24.31
CA GLU A 853 -9.01 -1.73 23.47
C GLU A 853 -9.11 -1.00 22.11
N LEU A 854 -8.49 0.18 21.98
CA LEU A 854 -8.39 0.89 20.71
C LEU A 854 -7.36 0.19 19.81
N LYS A 855 -7.85 -0.42 18.72
CA LYS A 855 -6.97 -1.12 17.78
C LYS A 855 -6.30 -0.13 16.83
N VAL A 856 -4.96 -0.12 16.83
CA VAL A 856 -4.11 0.51 15.81
C VAL A 856 -3.22 -0.57 15.21
N GLY A 857 -3.23 -0.72 13.89
CA GLY A 857 -2.52 -1.81 13.22
C GLY A 857 -2.52 -1.69 11.70
N SER A 858 -1.89 -2.66 11.05
CA SER A 858 -1.88 -2.73 9.58
C SER A 858 -3.19 -3.26 9.01
N VAL A 859 -3.35 -3.16 7.69
CA VAL A 859 -4.55 -3.66 7.00
C VAL A 859 -4.75 -5.16 7.25
N GLU A 860 -3.64 -5.90 7.26
CA GLU A 860 -3.58 -7.35 7.51
C GLU A 860 -4.12 -7.68 8.91
N GLU A 861 -3.77 -6.90 9.94
CA GLU A 861 -4.27 -7.11 11.31
C GLU A 861 -5.78 -6.83 11.46
N PHE A 862 -6.35 -6.02 10.56
CA PHE A 862 -7.77 -5.65 10.56
C PHE A 862 -8.64 -6.57 9.71
N GLN A 863 -8.05 -7.51 8.97
CA GLN A 863 -8.82 -8.45 8.16
C GLN A 863 -9.71 -9.33 9.05
N GLY A 864 -10.95 -9.57 8.61
CA GLY A 864 -11.97 -10.25 9.41
C GLY A 864 -12.57 -9.42 10.56
N GLN A 865 -11.96 -8.28 10.93
CA GLN A 865 -12.51 -7.38 11.94
C GLN A 865 -13.39 -6.28 11.32
N GLU A 866 -14.16 -5.60 12.16
CA GLU A 866 -15.00 -4.46 11.79
C GLU A 866 -15.12 -3.49 12.98
N ARG A 867 -15.35 -2.21 12.69
CA ARG A 867 -15.51 -1.17 13.72
C ARG A 867 -16.58 -0.18 13.29
N LYS A 868 -17.24 0.45 14.27
CA LYS A 868 -18.23 1.50 14.00
C LYS A 868 -17.58 2.67 13.24
N ILE A 869 -16.38 3.05 13.67
CA ILE A 869 -15.57 4.10 13.06
C ILE A 869 -14.22 3.53 12.63
N ILE A 870 -13.82 3.77 11.38
CA ILE A 870 -12.46 3.49 10.90
C ILE A 870 -11.80 4.79 10.45
N MET A 871 -10.56 4.94 10.88
CA MET A 871 -9.66 5.98 10.41
C MET A 871 -8.49 5.35 9.65
N VAL A 872 -8.13 5.89 8.51
CA VAL A 872 -7.04 5.38 7.66
C VAL A 872 -5.97 6.46 7.50
N SER A 873 -4.70 6.13 7.75
CA SER A 873 -3.55 6.97 7.42
C SER A 873 -2.72 6.30 6.33
N THR A 874 -2.53 7.00 5.21
CA THR A 874 -1.85 6.47 4.03
C THR A 874 -0.34 6.68 4.03
N VAL A 875 0.15 7.62 4.84
CA VAL A 875 1.55 7.98 5.14
C VAL A 875 2.31 8.59 3.96
N ARG A 876 2.27 7.96 2.79
CA ARG A 876 3.10 8.32 1.63
C ARG A 876 2.81 9.73 1.13
N SER A 877 3.87 10.55 1.04
CA SER A 877 3.79 11.91 0.52
C SER A 877 4.84 12.23 -0.56
N SER A 878 5.80 11.32 -0.80
CA SER A 878 6.85 11.46 -1.81
C SER A 878 6.69 10.52 -3.00
N SER A 879 6.99 11.02 -4.21
CA SER A 879 7.03 10.21 -5.44
C SER A 879 8.25 9.29 -5.53
N ASN A 880 9.33 9.59 -4.81
CA ASN A 880 10.59 8.83 -4.89
C ASN A 880 10.47 7.40 -4.38
N HIS A 881 9.50 7.13 -3.49
CA HIS A 881 9.30 5.83 -2.86
C HIS A 881 8.21 4.97 -3.53
N ILE A 882 7.51 5.50 -4.54
CA ILE A 882 6.43 4.79 -5.25
C ILE A 882 6.96 3.55 -5.99
N LYS A 883 8.16 3.61 -6.59
CA LYS A 883 8.76 2.46 -7.27
C LYS A 883 9.02 1.31 -6.30
N MET A 884 9.60 1.61 -5.15
CA MET A 884 9.84 0.65 -4.07
C MET A 884 8.52 0.06 -3.55
N ASP A 885 7.49 0.87 -3.35
CA ASP A 885 6.17 0.39 -2.93
C ASP A 885 5.55 -0.60 -3.94
N LYS A 886 5.71 -0.35 -5.25
CA LYS A 886 5.27 -1.26 -6.31
C LYS A 886 6.08 -2.56 -6.34
N GLU A 887 7.41 -2.46 -6.29
CA GLU A 887 8.32 -3.62 -6.36
C GLU A 887 8.16 -4.56 -5.17
N PHE A 888 7.98 -4.00 -3.98
CA PHE A 888 7.83 -4.77 -2.75
C PHE A 888 6.36 -4.99 -2.34
N ASN A 889 5.40 -4.49 -3.13
CA ASN A 889 3.97 -4.53 -2.83
C ASN A 889 3.66 -4.01 -1.41
N ILE A 890 4.20 -2.83 -1.05
CA ILE A 890 4.07 -2.16 0.27
C ILE A 890 3.18 -0.91 0.15
N GLY A 891 2.43 -0.59 1.20
CA GLY A 891 1.59 0.61 1.22
C GLY A 891 0.20 0.39 0.62
N PHE A 892 -0.52 1.49 0.39
CA PHE A 892 -1.83 1.49 -0.25
C PHE A 892 -1.80 1.77 -1.76
N LEU A 893 -0.70 2.32 -2.27
CA LEU A 893 -0.56 2.62 -3.70
C LEU A 893 -0.34 1.31 -4.47
N SER A 894 -1.08 1.11 -5.56
CA SER A 894 -0.93 -0.07 -6.43
C SER A 894 -1.27 -1.41 -5.78
N ASN A 895 -2.00 -1.41 -4.66
CA ASN A 895 -2.55 -2.61 -4.03
C ASN A 895 -4.06 -2.43 -3.76
N GLU A 896 -4.85 -2.86 -4.75
CA GLU A 896 -6.31 -2.78 -4.73
C GLU A 896 -6.95 -3.60 -3.60
N LYS A 897 -6.37 -4.77 -3.28
CA LYS A 897 -6.84 -5.65 -2.20
C LYS A 897 -6.75 -4.95 -0.84
N ARG A 898 -5.65 -4.21 -0.56
CA ARG A 898 -5.50 -3.42 0.67
C ARG A 898 -6.46 -2.24 0.74
N PHE A 899 -6.66 -1.54 -0.38
CA PHE A 899 -7.67 -0.49 -0.46
C PHE A 899 -9.05 -1.02 -0.10
N ASN A 900 -9.47 -2.12 -0.75
CA ASN A 900 -10.76 -2.75 -0.53
C ASN A 900 -10.96 -3.16 0.94
N VAL A 901 -9.98 -3.85 1.54
CA VAL A 901 -10.06 -4.25 2.94
C VAL A 901 -10.18 -3.04 3.86
N ALA A 902 -9.30 -2.05 3.74
CA ALA A 902 -9.22 -0.90 4.64
C ALA A 902 -10.51 -0.08 4.68
N LEU A 903 -11.09 0.21 3.51
CA LEU A 903 -12.32 1.02 3.42
C LEU A 903 -13.55 0.25 3.93
N THR A 904 -13.61 -1.06 3.72
CA THR A 904 -14.78 -1.90 4.06
C THR A 904 -14.78 -2.43 5.50
N ARG A 905 -13.90 -1.89 6.36
CA ARG A 905 -13.90 -2.18 7.81
C ARG A 905 -14.89 -1.31 8.59
N ALA A 906 -15.28 -0.15 8.07
CA ALA A 906 -16.17 0.79 8.74
C ALA A 906 -17.64 0.38 8.59
N LYS A 907 -18.40 0.50 9.69
CA LYS A 907 -19.85 0.40 9.65
C LYS A 907 -20.51 1.75 9.35
N SER A 908 -20.16 2.78 10.13
CA SER A 908 -20.97 4.00 10.23
C SER A 908 -20.21 5.27 9.89
N LEU A 909 -18.87 5.29 10.00
CA LEU A 909 -18.05 6.45 9.68
C LEU A 909 -16.67 6.01 9.18
N LEU A 910 -16.26 6.57 8.04
CA LEU A 910 -14.93 6.38 7.47
C LEU A 910 -14.20 7.73 7.35
N ILE A 911 -13.00 7.83 7.93
CA ILE A 911 -12.13 8.99 7.78
C ILE A 911 -10.82 8.53 7.16
N VAL A 912 -10.47 9.06 5.99
CA VAL A 912 -9.19 8.76 5.32
C VAL A 912 -8.34 10.01 5.32
N VAL A 913 -7.09 9.87 5.77
CA VAL A 913 -6.09 10.94 5.83
C VAL A 913 -4.92 10.55 4.94
N GLY A 914 -4.55 11.41 4.01
CA GLY A 914 -3.47 11.09 3.07
C GLY A 914 -3.15 12.19 2.08
N ASN A 915 -2.04 12.01 1.35
CA ASN A 915 -1.62 12.94 0.31
C ASN A 915 -2.42 12.73 -0.98
N PRO A 916 -3.32 13.66 -1.35
CA PRO A 916 -4.20 13.45 -2.49
C PRO A 916 -3.45 13.50 -3.82
N VAL A 917 -2.34 14.24 -3.92
CA VAL A 917 -1.56 14.38 -5.15
C VAL A 917 -0.86 13.08 -5.49
N ILE A 918 -0.36 12.37 -4.47
CA ILE A 918 0.30 11.08 -4.63
C ILE A 918 -0.75 9.97 -4.86
N LEU A 919 -1.81 9.95 -4.07
CA LEU A 919 -2.85 8.91 -4.14
C LEU A 919 -3.62 8.95 -5.47
N ARG A 920 -3.89 10.13 -6.06
CA ARG A 920 -4.56 10.25 -7.37
C ARG A 920 -3.76 9.65 -8.55
N LYS A 921 -2.50 9.24 -8.35
CA LYS A 921 -1.73 8.49 -9.36
C LYS A 921 -2.22 7.05 -9.51
N ASP A 922 -2.87 6.52 -8.48
CA ASP A 922 -3.53 5.23 -8.50
C ASP A 922 -4.99 5.40 -8.96
N PRO A 923 -5.47 4.62 -9.96
CA PRO A 923 -6.82 4.80 -10.52
C PRO A 923 -7.95 4.65 -9.51
N VAL A 924 -7.83 3.68 -8.59
CA VAL A 924 -8.86 3.38 -7.59
C VAL A 924 -8.93 4.49 -6.56
N TRP A 925 -7.77 4.92 -6.05
CA TRP A 925 -7.70 6.08 -5.15
C TRP A 925 -8.17 7.37 -5.82
N LYS A 926 -7.83 7.60 -7.09
CA LYS A 926 -8.33 8.75 -7.85
C LYS A 926 -9.85 8.75 -7.89
N LYS A 927 -10.47 7.60 -8.19
CA LYS A 927 -11.93 7.47 -8.20
C LYS A 927 -12.54 7.75 -6.82
N PHE A 928 -11.95 7.22 -5.75
CA PHE A 928 -12.42 7.47 -4.38
C PHE A 928 -12.33 8.93 -3.97
N ILE A 929 -11.21 9.60 -4.27
CA ILE A 929 -11.01 11.02 -3.97
C ILE A 929 -12.00 11.88 -4.78
N THR A 930 -12.17 11.61 -6.08
CA THR A 930 -13.17 12.30 -6.92
C THR A 930 -14.58 12.13 -6.34
N TYR A 931 -14.96 10.92 -5.95
CA TYR A 931 -16.24 10.66 -5.28
C TYR A 931 -16.42 11.50 -4.01
N CYS A 932 -15.38 11.60 -3.17
CA CYS A 932 -15.43 12.45 -1.98
C CYS A 932 -15.56 13.94 -2.32
N VAL A 933 -14.93 14.42 -3.41
CA VAL A 933 -15.07 15.81 -3.88
C VAL A 933 -16.49 16.08 -4.35
N ASP A 934 -17.04 15.21 -5.21
CA ASP A 934 -18.38 15.36 -5.80
C ASP A 934 -19.47 15.36 -4.72
N MET A 935 -19.33 14.48 -3.73
CA MET A 935 -20.25 14.37 -2.60
C MET A 935 -20.00 15.39 -1.47
N LYS A 936 -19.03 16.30 -1.64
CA LYS A 936 -18.62 17.32 -0.65
C LYS A 936 -18.15 16.73 0.68
N GLY A 937 -17.54 15.55 0.66
CA GLY A 937 -16.84 14.93 1.81
C GLY A 937 -15.32 15.14 1.83
N TYR A 938 -14.76 15.80 0.82
CA TYR A 938 -13.34 16.17 0.77
C TYR A 938 -13.05 17.44 1.59
N VAL A 939 -11.98 17.43 2.39
CA VAL A 939 -11.44 18.58 3.13
C VAL A 939 -9.91 18.55 3.19
N GLY A 940 -9.29 19.60 3.73
CA GLY A 940 -7.83 19.72 3.81
C GLY A 940 -7.27 20.45 2.60
N PHE A 941 -6.09 20.03 2.12
CA PHE A 941 -5.36 20.64 1.00
C PHE A 941 -6.24 20.90 -0.23
N ASP A 942 -6.21 22.12 -0.79
CA ASP A 942 -6.99 22.44 -2.00
C ASP A 942 -6.33 21.81 -3.25
N LEU A 943 -7.07 20.94 -3.94
CA LEU A 943 -6.58 20.27 -5.15
C LEU A 943 -6.22 21.26 -6.26
N LYS A 944 -6.84 22.43 -6.31
CA LYS A 944 -6.54 23.47 -7.30
C LYS A 944 -5.11 23.98 -7.15
N ASP A 945 -4.56 23.95 -5.93
CA ASP A 945 -3.19 24.37 -5.66
C ASP A 945 -2.15 23.35 -6.16
N ALA A 946 -2.58 22.14 -6.55
CA ALA A 946 -1.74 21.11 -7.18
C ALA A 946 -1.96 20.96 -8.69
N GLU A 947 -2.92 21.69 -9.28
CA GLU A 947 -3.34 21.55 -10.68
C GLU A 947 -2.73 22.67 -11.56
N GLU A 948 -1.39 22.69 -11.70
CA GLU A 948 -0.79 23.28 -12.91
C GLU A 948 -0.95 22.26 -14.05
N GLU A 949 -1.60 22.64 -15.15
CA GLU A 949 -1.78 21.78 -16.32
C GLU A 949 -0.41 21.23 -16.76
N GLU A 950 -0.32 19.91 -16.95
CA GLU A 950 0.98 19.24 -17.18
C GLU A 950 1.73 19.84 -18.36
N ASP A 951 1.03 20.24 -19.42
CA ASP A 951 1.62 20.87 -20.59
C ASP A 951 2.18 22.27 -20.29
N VAL A 952 1.54 23.04 -19.39
CA VAL A 952 2.00 24.36 -18.93
C VAL A 952 3.26 24.20 -18.06
N PHE A 953 3.24 23.25 -17.12
CA PHE A 953 4.40 22.94 -16.29
C PHE A 953 5.59 22.44 -17.12
N VAL A 954 5.34 21.53 -18.08
CA VAL A 954 6.37 21.01 -18.99
C VAL A 954 6.92 22.11 -19.88
N ALA A 955 6.07 22.98 -20.43
CA ALA A 955 6.52 24.11 -21.25
C ALA A 955 7.37 25.10 -20.44
N LYS A 956 6.95 25.42 -19.21
CA LYS A 956 7.69 26.26 -18.26
C LYS A 956 9.07 25.68 -17.97
N LEU A 957 9.16 24.39 -17.63
CA LEU A 957 10.45 23.73 -17.41
C LEU A 957 11.31 23.69 -18.67
N ALA A 958 10.76 23.31 -19.82
CA ALA A 958 11.51 23.22 -21.08
C ALA A 958 12.07 24.57 -21.56
N SER A 959 11.53 25.69 -21.07
CA SER A 959 11.98 27.07 -21.38
C SER A 959 13.19 27.55 -20.56
N LEU A 960 13.61 26.78 -19.55
CA LEU A 960 14.78 27.11 -18.72
C LEU A 960 16.08 26.88 -19.52
N ARG A 961 17.04 27.80 -19.36
CA ARG A 961 18.37 27.73 -19.96
C ARG A 961 19.35 27.23 -18.90
N ILE A 962 19.77 25.97 -18.99
CA ILE A 962 20.86 25.41 -18.18
C ILE A 962 21.99 25.05 -19.16
N ILE A 963 23.20 25.56 -18.92
CA ILE A 963 24.37 25.32 -19.79
C ILE A 963 25.08 24.06 -19.30
N ASN A 964 25.50 23.17 -20.22
CA ASN A 964 26.17 21.91 -19.88
C ASN A 964 27.46 22.08 -19.04
N SER A 965 28.13 23.24 -19.08
CA SER A 965 29.32 23.55 -18.25
C SER A 965 29.03 23.62 -16.74
N GLU A 966 27.76 23.73 -16.36
CA GLU A 966 27.32 23.60 -14.97
C GLU A 966 27.28 22.14 -14.48
N CYS A 967 27.54 21.15 -15.34
CA CYS A 967 27.53 19.71 -15.05
C CYS A 967 28.64 18.94 -15.81
N PRO A 968 29.84 18.71 -15.24
CA PRO A 968 30.78 17.74 -15.80
C PRO A 968 30.22 16.31 -15.66
N GLU A 969 30.58 15.41 -16.58
CA GLU A 969 30.12 14.01 -16.61
C GLU A 969 30.53 13.20 -15.35
N ASP A 970 31.48 13.70 -14.56
CA ASP A 970 32.11 12.97 -13.45
C ASP A 970 31.21 12.78 -12.22
N ASP A 971 30.23 13.65 -11.96
CA ASP A 971 29.34 13.55 -10.78
C ASP A 971 28.20 12.51 -10.95
N ALA A 972 27.98 11.99 -12.16
CA ALA A 972 27.01 10.92 -12.42
C ALA A 972 27.48 9.55 -11.90
N SER A 973 28.79 9.38 -11.68
CA SER A 973 29.41 8.11 -11.27
C SER A 973 29.06 7.71 -9.81
N ASN A 974 28.70 8.66 -8.95
CA ASN A 974 28.39 8.40 -7.54
C ASN A 974 26.92 8.04 -7.25
N PHE A 975 26.03 8.09 -8.24
CA PHE A 975 24.64 7.58 -8.12
C PHE A 975 24.40 6.25 -8.84
N LEU A 976 25.33 5.81 -9.69
CA LEU A 976 25.25 4.52 -10.39
C LEU A 976 25.80 3.32 -9.59
N GLN A 977 26.23 3.51 -8.33
CA GLN A 977 26.47 2.40 -7.41
C GLN A 977 25.21 1.91 -6.65
N PHE A 978 24.04 2.54 -6.86
CA PHE A 978 22.76 2.05 -6.33
C PHE A 978 21.62 2.00 -7.37
N GLY A 979 21.96 2.00 -8.65
CA GLY A 979 21.04 1.71 -9.76
C GLY A 979 21.72 0.73 -10.70
N ASP A 980 21.19 -0.48 -10.77
CA ASP A 980 21.69 -1.62 -11.54
C ASP A 980 22.18 -1.23 -12.96
N PRO A 981 23.43 -1.54 -13.35
CA PRO A 981 23.93 -1.28 -14.69
C PRO A 981 23.43 -2.35 -15.68
N LYS A 982 22.40 -1.99 -16.44
CA LYS A 982 22.05 -2.45 -17.81
C LYS A 982 22.37 -3.93 -18.16
N ARG A 983 21.36 -4.80 -18.13
CA ARG A 983 20.56 -5.23 -19.30
C ARG A 983 19.57 -6.32 -18.91
#